data_AF-A0A8H6WMB2-F1
#
_entry.id   AF-A0A8H6WMB2-F1
#
_cell.length_a   1.000
_cell.length_b   1.000
_cell.length_c   1.000
_cell.angle_alpha   90.00
_cell.angle_beta   90.00
_cell.angle_gamma   90.00
#
_symmetry.space_group_name_H-M   'P 1'
#
loop_
_entity.id
_entity.type
_entity.pdbx_description
1 polymer ?
#
loop_
_entity_poly.entity_id
_entity_poly.type
_entity_poly.pdbx_seq_one_letter_code
_entity_poly.pdbx_strand_id
1 'polypeptide(L)'
;MVLVPYVLVPPLSPQKRPRSPSPASEPSSRSPSPNLSPRKRPRNDKLVGAAVSGISKFSLSSSTSQTAATSTSNDLDEEERVADIFAEPEDAYFHLYSAYPTDELELPECFKETGDEDDGKPIRRLTKFSIFRKDDDKPFVHPLCIEEESASAAFCAAGWATEERQETDGEYESDDESEPGEESRFVVLDIIAGGLNKHHFSDEELDENVYIETEAAYYILGVPAAEYAPFYRRFWLCHRIANSVLNTALEDPLADYARWLDAAVEQSGLEQTEAALKRDDVVAYILQVIEGVAGSFAKLRKARLIKYFSDENKSRKPEHGSIVVSDMVGRIIKQHLDSKIFVHGKELVEESKAVAKKLDQQHKRHLDDPKTIKPGPPSALDPKCYESVELDGVVYLKGDVVAVSPGADANKLRAKYADSANILCTNTLANNAWFVRIVCFYHDKKTDRIMFHGQWFQHSSQTILEETGHSVELLLIPECDDNPVASILEKVNVHTLEMDELEEPDDEKPSNRKFFLRMQYDPKYHSFSDLPTRERMDELRKRPDREQCANCAHEADQIALAETRVVGSGLSKFGHIIHARDFVYIMPEARTETLQLLHIARVKSVDLEKRELTVKYYVRAEDDSRRLYSSPRGNTVSMEDLDLDTRPFIRRFTPRKYTSSRIQHWIDDDEDHFYILNDEMTDDDEDEEKTPEDDRGDYVEDDDLEQCEECSAAHLARIEEAKRYKRKHGQVPVLEVFAGAGGLSQGFCKSGFFTTQHALEWSYPAAKTFEYGRAFIAFRVLTSTRMNHPETTVHCTDINAMVRYLLQREEGKEQPPLRSLDPDKTPIPDEDIPPPRSVHVLCGGPPCQSFSRMNTHKKDDDPRSGLPMAMMSMAEIYQPEYFLLENVTGLLDHAEKSTVNGRPIERGMLKLLIRVMLALGYQVRPVLAQAGQHGCAQSRPRFFLFGARRGCVLPDAPLPTHVFKAAQRRKLLIEGDYLHGAKRGRIGPDSDPDNGHNFAPHAGITFTDACSDLPSFDWRVLLLFTLRGAYTNRRENPHQIMPETRRDEKEVERRVALGIKQCNPSKAPVGYPDKVSYKSEPQTRYQREMRRNHPRKVQYHVTCNHTDFVVEATVTIPFKPGASHKDLPTPFHARLSPKKSKRYGRLDADGPFKTAMTTVSPSSHGSQLVHPTEKRAISVLECKRAQGFPDHFKLWSDAASDGGKLRQYYKHIGNAVPVPLAAAVSRSFERAYLKTMSRRDHAEIEVGHEREKSPEL
;
A
#
# COMPACT_ATOMS: atom_id res chain seq x y z
N MET A 1 31.09 -27.03 -19.67
CA MET A 1 32.30 -26.61 -20.40
C MET A 1 31.92 -26.15 -21.80
N VAL A 2 31.93 -24.85 -22.06
CA VAL A 2 32.23 -24.23 -23.38
C VAL A 2 32.86 -22.87 -23.04
N LEU A 3 33.97 -22.52 -23.70
CA LEU A 3 34.73 -21.28 -23.48
C LEU A 3 34.67 -20.41 -24.74
N VAL A 4 34.52 -19.10 -24.58
CA VAL A 4 34.73 -18.09 -25.63
C VAL A 4 35.56 -16.94 -25.04
N PRO A 5 36.69 -16.53 -25.65
CA PRO A 5 37.61 -15.57 -25.06
C PRO A 5 37.29 -14.11 -25.39
N TYR A 6 37.54 -13.20 -24.45
CA TYR A 6 37.57 -11.76 -24.68
C TYR A 6 38.98 -11.29 -25.09
N VAL A 7 39.05 -10.39 -26.07
CA VAL A 7 40.30 -9.75 -26.52
C VAL A 7 40.58 -8.49 -25.69
N LEU A 8 41.81 -8.34 -25.22
CA LEU A 8 42.31 -7.19 -24.46
C LEU A 8 42.78 -6.06 -25.37
N VAL A 9 42.54 -4.81 -24.96
CA VAL A 9 43.14 -3.59 -25.54
C VAL A 9 43.85 -2.81 -24.41
N PRO A 10 45.11 -2.39 -24.57
CA PRO A 10 45.90 -1.79 -23.49
C PRO A 10 45.59 -0.30 -23.25
N PRO A 11 45.86 0.23 -22.03
CA PRO A 11 45.59 1.63 -21.68
C PRO A 11 46.72 2.58 -22.12
N LEU A 12 46.34 3.83 -22.46
CA LEU A 12 47.27 4.94 -22.70
C LEU A 12 47.61 5.72 -21.42
N SER A 13 48.84 6.23 -21.38
CA SER A 13 49.52 6.83 -20.22
C SER A 13 49.04 8.23 -19.81
N PRO A 14 49.25 8.67 -18.55
CA PRO A 14 48.74 9.93 -18.01
C PRO A 14 49.66 11.15 -18.27
N GLN A 15 49.08 12.35 -18.31
CA GLN A 15 49.85 13.62 -18.24
C GLN A 15 49.28 14.65 -17.24
N LYS A 16 50.08 14.86 -16.18
CA LYS A 16 50.45 16.11 -15.49
C LYS A 16 49.38 17.17 -15.15
N ARG A 17 49.21 17.37 -13.83
CA ARG A 17 48.68 18.60 -13.19
C ARG A 17 49.73 19.74 -13.19
N PRO A 18 49.29 21.01 -13.12
CA PRO A 18 49.90 22.06 -12.29
C PRO A 18 48.99 22.34 -11.07
N ARG A 19 49.44 22.09 -9.83
CA ARG A 19 50.14 23.04 -8.92
C ARG A 19 49.37 24.33 -8.62
N SER A 20 48.98 24.46 -7.35
CA SER A 20 48.43 25.64 -6.68
C SER A 20 49.50 26.71 -6.38
N PRO A 21 49.07 27.88 -5.89
CA PRO A 21 49.56 28.29 -4.56
C PRO A 21 48.44 28.63 -3.56
N SER A 22 48.86 28.73 -2.30
CA SER A 22 48.08 28.76 -1.05
C SER A 22 47.76 30.20 -0.56
N PRO A 23 46.99 30.40 0.55
CA PRO A 23 46.15 31.59 0.75
C PRO A 23 46.77 32.71 1.61
N ALA A 24 46.11 33.88 1.65
CA ALA A 24 46.36 34.93 2.64
C ALA A 24 45.08 35.71 3.04
N SER A 25 44.76 35.64 4.34
CA SER A 25 44.19 36.68 5.23
C SER A 25 43.11 37.69 4.75
N GLU A 26 41.95 37.65 5.42
CA GLU A 26 41.09 38.80 5.78
C GLU A 26 41.84 39.82 6.71
N PRO A 27 41.37 41.06 7.03
CA PRO A 27 39.97 41.53 7.02
C PRO A 27 39.63 43.02 6.69
N SER A 28 38.32 43.26 6.55
CA SER A 28 37.55 44.45 6.99
C SER A 28 37.41 45.76 6.15
N SER A 29 36.12 46.09 5.91
CA SER A 29 35.49 47.42 6.06
C SER A 29 35.39 48.45 4.90
N ARG A 30 34.16 49.00 4.79
CA ARG A 30 33.71 50.33 4.29
C ARG A 30 33.84 50.74 2.81
N SER A 31 32.68 51.08 2.24
CA SER A 31 32.41 51.99 1.10
C SER A 31 32.77 53.46 1.42
N PRO A 32 32.89 54.44 0.46
CA PRO A 32 32.16 54.51 -0.83
C PRO A 32 32.95 55.03 -2.08
N SER A 33 32.18 55.25 -3.16
CA SER A 33 32.47 55.84 -4.50
C SER A 33 32.99 57.31 -4.46
N PRO A 34 33.41 58.01 -5.57
CA PRO A 34 32.96 57.86 -6.98
C PRO A 34 33.92 58.19 -8.17
N ASN A 35 33.39 58.03 -9.40
CA ASN A 35 33.65 58.76 -10.67
C ASN A 35 35.09 58.95 -11.22
N LEU A 36 35.36 58.45 -12.46
CA LEU A 36 35.43 59.29 -13.68
C LEU A 36 35.68 58.48 -14.98
N SER A 37 35.24 59.09 -16.09
CA SER A 37 35.05 58.64 -17.48
C SER A 37 36.32 58.83 -18.39
N PRO A 38 36.25 58.90 -19.74
CA PRO A 38 35.61 58.11 -20.81
C PRO A 38 36.58 57.74 -21.99
N ARG A 39 36.01 57.26 -23.14
CA ARG A 39 36.57 57.13 -24.53
C ARG A 39 37.20 55.76 -24.85
N LYS A 40 37.10 55.19 -26.07
CA LYS A 40 36.50 55.62 -27.37
C LYS A 40 36.15 54.38 -28.23
N ARG A 41 35.21 54.52 -29.18
CA ARG A 41 34.89 53.58 -30.30
C ARG A 41 36.03 53.62 -31.39
N PRO A 42 36.03 52.89 -32.55
CA PRO A 42 34.94 52.09 -33.17
C PRO A 42 35.29 50.81 -34.01
N ARG A 43 34.22 50.06 -34.37
CA ARG A 43 33.86 49.42 -35.67
C ARG A 43 34.83 48.50 -36.47
N ASN A 44 34.27 47.31 -36.78
CA ASN A 44 33.94 46.76 -38.13
C ASN A 44 34.73 45.60 -38.79
N ASP A 45 33.91 44.87 -39.58
CA ASP A 45 34.18 44.08 -40.80
C ASP A 45 34.72 42.63 -40.75
N LYS A 46 33.74 41.72 -40.66
CA LYS A 46 33.47 40.56 -41.53
C LYS A 46 34.44 40.21 -42.70
N LEU A 47 34.58 38.88 -42.87
CA LEU A 47 34.41 38.05 -44.10
C LEU A 47 35.61 37.56 -44.97
N VAL A 48 35.40 36.34 -45.50
CA VAL A 48 35.99 35.62 -46.67
C VAL A 48 37.34 34.89 -46.54
N GLY A 49 37.40 33.62 -47.00
CA GLY A 49 38.60 33.11 -47.69
C GLY A 49 38.83 31.58 -47.87
N ALA A 50 38.34 30.98 -48.97
CA ALA A 50 38.82 29.75 -49.69
C ALA A 50 38.87 28.36 -48.96
N ALA A 51 38.56 27.18 -49.52
CA ALA A 51 38.57 26.58 -50.89
C ALA A 51 39.98 26.13 -51.38
N VAL A 52 40.23 25.08 -52.21
CA VAL A 52 39.59 24.60 -53.46
C VAL A 52 39.98 23.13 -53.85
N SER A 53 39.09 22.39 -54.57
CA SER A 53 39.29 21.20 -55.48
C SER A 53 39.75 19.83 -54.93
N GLY A 54 39.42 18.66 -55.52
CA GLY A 54 38.68 18.26 -56.76
C GLY A 54 38.62 16.71 -56.90
N ILE A 55 38.19 16.00 -57.97
CA ILE A 55 37.52 16.28 -59.26
C ILE A 55 37.10 14.93 -59.94
N SER A 56 36.19 14.93 -60.95
CA SER A 56 35.88 13.86 -61.96
C SER A 56 34.83 12.75 -61.62
N LYS A 57 33.98 12.23 -62.55
CA LYS A 57 33.46 12.67 -63.89
C LYS A 57 32.41 11.67 -64.46
N PHE A 58 31.49 12.12 -65.34
CA PHE A 58 30.59 11.33 -66.26
C PHE A 58 29.51 10.39 -65.63
N SER A 59 28.56 9.85 -66.41
CA SER A 59 27.28 10.46 -66.91
C SER A 59 26.52 9.48 -67.83
N LEU A 60 25.17 9.53 -67.86
CA LEU A 60 24.29 8.96 -68.92
C LEU A 60 24.27 7.40 -69.02
N SER A 61 23.23 6.69 -69.51
CA SER A 61 21.89 7.07 -70.02
C SER A 61 20.98 5.83 -70.20
N SER A 62 19.65 6.01 -70.03
CA SER A 62 18.55 5.40 -70.84
C SER A 62 18.39 3.85 -70.85
N SER A 63 17.30 3.22 -71.32
CA SER A 63 16.22 3.64 -72.24
C SER A 63 15.02 2.65 -72.22
N THR A 64 13.76 3.15 -72.35
CA THR A 64 12.60 2.61 -73.15
C THR A 64 12.16 1.12 -73.01
N SER A 65 10.94 0.67 -73.34
CA SER A 65 9.76 1.20 -74.08
C SER A 65 8.48 0.55 -73.52
N GLN A 66 7.36 1.25 -73.31
CA GLN A 66 6.30 1.53 -74.30
C GLN A 66 5.91 0.39 -75.27
N THR A 67 4.67 -0.08 -75.16
CA THR A 67 3.82 -0.50 -76.30
C THR A 67 2.36 -0.09 -76.07
N ALA A 68 1.81 0.62 -77.05
CA ALA A 68 0.39 0.94 -77.27
C ALA A 68 -0.40 -0.32 -77.73
N ALA A 69 -1.71 -0.37 -77.93
CA ALA A 69 -2.92 0.38 -77.50
C ALA A 69 -4.14 -0.37 -78.11
N THR A 70 -5.38 -0.15 -77.64
CA THR A 70 -6.59 0.15 -78.46
C THR A 70 -7.85 0.24 -77.59
N SER A 71 -8.80 1.07 -78.02
CA SER A 71 -10.05 1.45 -77.34
C SER A 71 -11.28 0.63 -77.74
N THR A 72 -12.22 0.42 -76.82
CA THR A 72 -13.68 0.38 -77.11
C THR A 72 -14.50 0.72 -75.86
N SER A 73 -15.39 1.72 -76.01
CA SER A 73 -16.72 1.96 -75.41
C SER A 73 -17.19 1.24 -74.11
N ASN A 74 -17.85 2.03 -73.23
CA ASN A 74 -19.14 1.80 -72.55
C ASN A 74 -19.44 0.36 -72.01
N ASP A 75 -19.80 0.12 -70.75
CA ASP A 75 -20.82 0.76 -69.90
C ASP A 75 -20.61 0.41 -68.40
N LEU A 76 -21.23 1.21 -67.52
CA LEU A 76 -21.74 0.96 -66.15
C LEU A 76 -21.16 -0.17 -65.26
N ASP A 77 -20.73 0.19 -64.04
CA ASP A 77 -21.40 -0.21 -62.78
C ASP A 77 -20.91 0.66 -61.59
N GLU A 78 -21.78 0.95 -60.62
CA GLU A 78 -21.57 1.98 -59.57
C GLU A 78 -20.93 1.48 -58.25
N GLU A 79 -20.71 0.18 -58.08
CA GLU A 79 -20.33 -0.39 -56.75
C GLU A 79 -18.84 -0.23 -56.36
N GLU A 80 -17.94 0.18 -57.25
CA GLU A 80 -16.48 0.19 -56.95
C GLU A 80 -15.96 1.50 -56.32
N ARG A 81 -16.80 2.51 -56.09
CA ARG A 81 -16.36 3.83 -55.55
C ARG A 81 -16.19 3.92 -54.03
N VAL A 82 -16.66 2.94 -53.26
CA VAL A 82 -16.57 2.96 -51.78
C VAL A 82 -15.28 2.28 -51.27
N ALA A 83 -14.57 1.53 -52.12
CA ALA A 83 -13.41 0.74 -51.71
C ALA A 83 -12.13 1.56 -51.40
N ASP A 84 -11.88 2.66 -52.11
CA ASP A 84 -10.62 3.43 -52.02
C ASP A 84 -10.60 4.50 -50.89
N ILE A 85 -11.65 4.61 -50.08
CA ILE A 85 -11.67 5.48 -48.88
C ILE A 85 -11.06 4.76 -47.65
N PHE A 86 -10.74 3.46 -47.75
CA PHE A 86 -10.31 2.63 -46.61
C PHE A 86 -8.85 2.14 -46.65
N ALA A 87 -7.98 2.74 -47.47
CA ALA A 87 -6.53 2.53 -47.42
C ALA A 87 -5.87 3.52 -46.45
N GLU A 88 -5.24 3.03 -45.37
CA GLU A 88 -4.40 3.86 -44.50
C GLU A 88 -3.10 4.26 -45.22
N PRO A 89 -2.76 5.57 -45.28
CA PRO A 89 -1.41 6.00 -45.65
C PRO A 89 -0.53 5.99 -44.38
N GLU A 90 0.30 4.96 -44.24
CA GLU A 90 1.52 5.09 -43.44
C GLU A 90 2.41 6.19 -44.08
N ASP A 91 3.10 6.98 -43.24
CA ASP A 91 4.04 8.06 -43.60
C ASP A 91 3.49 9.38 -44.23
N ALA A 92 2.68 10.14 -43.48
CA ALA A 92 2.45 11.57 -43.75
C ALA A 92 2.21 12.46 -42.50
N TYR A 93 3.15 12.52 -41.55
CA TYR A 93 3.06 13.41 -40.37
C TYR A 93 4.20 14.43 -40.26
N PHE A 94 4.22 15.45 -41.13
CA PHE A 94 4.93 16.71 -40.87
C PHE A 94 4.35 17.89 -41.68
N HIS A 95 4.33 19.08 -41.07
CA HIS A 95 3.92 20.40 -41.60
C HIS A 95 2.42 20.69 -41.79
N LEU A 96 1.78 21.24 -40.74
CA LEU A 96 0.58 22.08 -40.87
C LEU A 96 0.53 23.15 -39.75
N TYR A 97 1.35 24.18 -39.91
CA TYR A 97 1.24 25.47 -39.18
C TYR A 97 1.69 26.68 -40.04
N SER A 98 1.79 26.49 -41.36
CA SER A 98 2.41 27.46 -42.29
C SER A 98 1.65 27.68 -43.59
N ALA A 99 0.40 27.21 -43.69
CA ALA A 99 -0.41 27.30 -44.91
C ALA A 99 -1.52 28.38 -44.86
N TYR A 100 -1.90 28.84 -43.66
CA TYR A 100 -2.98 29.81 -43.47
C TYR A 100 -2.46 31.04 -42.70
N PRO A 101 -2.47 32.24 -43.31
CA PRO A 101 -2.12 33.47 -42.60
C PRO A 101 -3.18 33.77 -41.53
N THR A 102 -2.75 33.90 -40.28
CA THR A 102 -3.60 34.28 -39.14
C THR A 102 -3.84 35.79 -39.03
N ASP A 103 -3.15 36.58 -39.85
CA ASP A 103 -3.33 38.02 -39.94
C ASP A 103 -4.28 38.32 -41.13
N GLU A 104 -5.40 39.00 -40.85
CA GLU A 104 -6.51 39.34 -41.78
C GLU A 104 -7.57 38.24 -42.08
N LEU A 105 -8.25 37.75 -41.04
CA LEU A 105 -9.60 37.14 -41.16
C LEU A 105 -10.59 37.80 -40.19
N GLU A 106 -11.01 39.03 -40.48
CA GLU A 106 -12.20 39.60 -39.86
C GLU A 106 -13.47 39.05 -40.50
N LEU A 107 -14.46 38.68 -39.67
CA LEU A 107 -15.81 38.39 -40.15
C LEU A 107 -16.40 39.66 -40.82
N PRO A 108 -16.99 39.56 -42.03
CA PRO A 108 -17.75 40.65 -42.64
C PRO A 108 -18.94 41.05 -41.76
N GLU A 109 -19.46 42.27 -41.97
CA GLU A 109 -20.51 42.85 -41.11
C GLU A 109 -21.79 41.99 -41.05
N CYS A 110 -22.20 41.36 -42.16
CA CYS A 110 -23.33 40.41 -42.17
C CYS A 110 -23.17 39.24 -41.18
N PHE A 111 -21.94 38.78 -40.94
CA PHE A 111 -21.68 37.72 -39.94
C PHE A 111 -21.50 38.25 -38.50
N LYS A 112 -21.47 39.58 -38.32
CA LYS A 112 -21.37 40.30 -37.03
C LYS A 112 -22.73 40.86 -36.57
N GLU A 113 -23.78 40.78 -37.37
CA GLU A 113 -25.13 41.19 -36.96
C GLU A 113 -25.66 40.30 -35.83
N THR A 114 -25.76 40.88 -34.63
CA THR A 114 -26.67 40.40 -33.60
C THR A 114 -28.08 40.83 -34.01
N GLY A 115 -29.00 39.89 -34.16
CA GLY A 115 -30.39 40.19 -34.51
C GLY A 115 -31.03 41.20 -33.55
N ASP A 116 -32.03 41.94 -34.04
CA ASP A 116 -32.82 42.88 -33.24
C ASP A 116 -33.46 42.18 -32.01
N GLU A 117 -33.71 42.96 -30.95
CA GLU A 117 -33.77 42.55 -29.53
C GLU A 117 -34.87 41.56 -29.05
N ASP A 118 -35.26 40.52 -29.82
CA ASP A 118 -36.15 39.45 -29.31
C ASP A 118 -35.93 38.02 -29.89
N ASP A 119 -35.02 37.81 -30.86
CA ASP A 119 -34.72 36.47 -31.43
C ASP A 119 -33.26 36.01 -31.21
N GLY A 120 -33.06 34.69 -31.17
CA GLY A 120 -31.83 34.05 -30.69
C GLY A 120 -30.59 34.14 -31.60
N LYS A 121 -29.45 33.59 -31.12
CA LYS A 121 -28.20 33.50 -31.90
C LYS A 121 -28.44 32.80 -33.25
N PRO A 122 -27.91 33.32 -34.38
CA PRO A 122 -28.10 32.71 -35.69
C PRO A 122 -27.45 31.31 -35.76
N ILE A 123 -28.04 30.43 -36.57
CA ILE A 123 -27.53 29.09 -36.87
C ILE A 123 -26.82 29.11 -38.24
N ARG A 124 -25.70 28.39 -38.33
CA ARG A 124 -24.84 28.29 -39.52
C ARG A 124 -24.35 26.86 -39.65
N ARG A 125 -23.88 26.45 -40.83
CA ARG A 125 -23.29 25.12 -41.05
C ARG A 125 -21.77 25.23 -41.18
N LEU A 126 -21.03 24.27 -40.61
CA LEU A 126 -19.56 24.22 -40.61
C LEU A 126 -19.06 22.90 -41.22
N THR A 127 -18.41 22.97 -42.38
CA THR A 127 -17.93 21.81 -43.15
C THR A 127 -16.40 21.79 -43.31
N LYS A 128 -15.85 20.63 -43.65
CA LYS A 128 -14.40 20.30 -43.61
C LYS A 128 -13.75 20.80 -42.32
N PHE A 129 -14.43 20.56 -41.19
CA PHE A 129 -14.10 21.18 -39.91
C PHE A 129 -13.12 20.35 -39.07
N SER A 130 -12.40 21.01 -38.17
CA SER A 130 -11.51 20.39 -37.19
C SER A 130 -11.60 21.10 -35.84
N ILE A 131 -11.40 20.37 -34.75
CA ILE A 131 -11.44 20.93 -33.38
C ILE A 131 -10.09 20.73 -32.70
N PHE A 132 -9.57 21.80 -32.10
CA PHE A 132 -8.24 21.84 -31.47
C PHE A 132 -8.23 22.76 -30.23
N ARG A 133 -7.08 22.81 -29.54
CA ARG A 133 -6.86 23.71 -28.38
C ARG A 133 -5.99 24.89 -28.81
N LYS A 134 -6.32 26.07 -28.32
CA LYS A 134 -5.60 27.32 -28.62
C LYS A 134 -4.17 27.37 -28.07
N ASP A 135 -3.88 26.58 -27.04
CA ASP A 135 -2.67 26.68 -26.20
C ASP A 135 -1.72 25.45 -26.23
N ASP A 136 -1.99 24.43 -27.06
CA ASP A 136 -1.19 23.17 -27.10
C ASP A 136 -0.75 22.81 -28.53
N ASP A 137 0.49 22.31 -28.70
CA ASP A 137 1.04 21.77 -29.96
C ASP A 137 0.37 20.44 -30.43
N LYS A 138 -0.89 20.18 -30.04
CA LYS A 138 -1.66 19.02 -30.49
C LYS A 138 -2.60 19.43 -31.62
N PRO A 139 -2.56 18.77 -32.79
CA PRO A 139 -3.33 19.21 -33.94
C PRO A 139 -4.84 19.11 -33.74
N PHE A 140 -5.33 18.11 -32.99
CA PHE A 140 -6.76 17.82 -32.84
C PHE A 140 -7.15 17.34 -31.43
N VAL A 141 -8.43 17.49 -31.09
CA VAL A 141 -9.03 17.13 -29.79
C VAL A 141 -10.33 16.34 -30.00
N HIS A 142 -10.60 15.33 -29.17
CA HIS A 142 -11.84 14.55 -29.25
C HIS A 142 -13.04 15.36 -28.69
N PRO A 143 -14.22 15.37 -29.33
CA PRO A 143 -15.33 16.26 -28.95
C PRO A 143 -15.75 16.21 -27.47
N LEU A 144 -15.74 15.04 -26.84
CA LEU A 144 -16.12 14.89 -25.42
C LEU A 144 -15.22 15.68 -24.45
N CYS A 145 -13.99 16.01 -24.83
CA CYS A 145 -13.08 16.80 -23.99
C CYS A 145 -13.54 18.27 -23.80
N ILE A 146 -14.48 18.76 -24.62
CA ILE A 146 -15.06 20.12 -24.51
C ILE A 146 -15.97 20.23 -23.27
N GLU A 147 -16.58 19.14 -22.82
CA GLU A 147 -17.50 19.11 -21.67
C GLU A 147 -16.80 18.80 -20.33
N GLU A 148 -15.73 18.00 -20.35
CA GLU A 148 -15.08 17.52 -19.12
C GLU A 148 -14.10 18.54 -18.50
N GLU A 149 -13.63 19.52 -19.26
CA GLU A 149 -12.64 20.50 -18.82
C GLU A 149 -13.27 21.81 -18.32
N SER A 150 -12.68 22.41 -17.27
CA SER A 150 -13.16 23.66 -16.69
C SER A 150 -13.05 24.84 -17.67
N ALA A 151 -13.91 25.86 -17.47
CA ALA A 151 -14.09 27.06 -18.29
C ALA A 151 -12.86 27.98 -18.53
N SER A 152 -11.64 27.53 -18.23
CA SER A 152 -10.37 28.17 -18.57
C SER A 152 -9.65 27.54 -19.77
N ALA A 153 -10.23 26.53 -20.44
CA ALA A 153 -9.67 25.92 -21.64
C ALA A 153 -10.29 26.58 -22.89
N ALA A 154 -9.46 27.19 -23.74
CA ALA A 154 -9.88 27.73 -25.03
C ALA A 154 -9.80 26.64 -26.11
N PHE A 155 -10.97 26.09 -26.47
CA PHE A 155 -11.11 25.23 -27.63
C PHE A 155 -11.47 26.07 -28.86
N CYS A 156 -10.93 25.70 -30.01
CA CYS A 156 -11.24 26.34 -31.28
C CYS A 156 -11.74 25.30 -32.28
N ALA A 157 -12.68 25.70 -33.14
CA ALA A 157 -13.03 24.96 -34.34
C ALA A 157 -12.58 25.76 -35.58
N ALA A 158 -12.02 25.11 -36.59
CA ALA A 158 -11.76 25.73 -37.89
C ALA A 158 -12.39 24.91 -39.02
N GLY A 159 -13.00 25.59 -39.99
CA GLY A 159 -13.72 24.96 -41.10
C GLY A 159 -14.37 26.01 -42.00
N TRP A 160 -15.12 25.57 -43.00
CA TRP A 160 -15.86 26.43 -43.91
C TRP A 160 -17.27 26.65 -43.38
N ALA A 161 -17.60 27.91 -43.06
CA ALA A 161 -18.93 28.31 -42.63
C ALA A 161 -19.79 28.77 -43.82
N THR A 162 -21.04 28.35 -43.82
CA THR A 162 -22.11 28.82 -44.71
C THR A 162 -23.32 29.26 -43.88
N GLU A 163 -24.09 30.22 -44.39
CA GLU A 163 -25.39 30.56 -43.80
C GLU A 163 -26.40 29.47 -44.07
N GLU A 164 -27.21 29.17 -43.06
CA GLU A 164 -28.31 28.23 -43.17
C GLU A 164 -29.58 29.04 -43.44
N ARG A 165 -29.99 29.11 -44.71
CA ARG A 165 -31.25 29.75 -45.08
C ARG A 165 -32.38 28.88 -44.54
N GLN A 166 -33.24 29.44 -43.68
CA GLN A 166 -34.45 28.73 -43.24
C GLN A 166 -35.38 28.54 -44.45
N GLU A 167 -35.50 27.30 -44.91
CA GLU A 167 -36.39 26.95 -46.00
C GLU A 167 -37.83 26.90 -45.50
N THR A 168 -38.70 27.69 -46.11
CA THR A 168 -40.14 27.63 -45.90
C THR A 168 -40.76 26.62 -46.85
N ASP A 169 -41.19 25.47 -46.31
CA ASP A 169 -42.16 24.51 -46.85
C ASP A 169 -42.15 24.27 -48.38
N GLY A 170 -41.36 23.29 -48.86
CA GLY A 170 -41.75 22.52 -50.05
C GLY A 170 -40.62 22.01 -50.96
N GLU A 171 -40.66 20.69 -51.19
CA GLU A 171 -39.90 19.91 -52.19
C GLU A 171 -38.42 19.62 -51.87
N TYR A 172 -38.11 18.32 -51.73
CA TYR A 172 -36.75 17.80 -51.51
C TYR A 172 -36.02 17.68 -52.86
N GLU A 173 -34.90 18.40 -53.02
CA GLU A 173 -33.81 17.93 -53.88
C GLU A 173 -32.63 17.51 -52.99
N SER A 174 -31.99 16.39 -53.33
CA SER A 174 -30.87 15.83 -52.58
C SER A 174 -29.58 16.55 -52.97
N ASP A 175 -29.18 17.56 -52.18
CA ASP A 175 -27.97 18.32 -52.50
C ASP A 175 -26.68 17.54 -52.20
N ASP A 176 -25.90 17.38 -53.26
CA ASP A 176 -24.65 16.63 -53.36
C ASP A 176 -23.50 17.12 -52.44
N GLU A 177 -22.45 16.29 -52.35
CA GLU A 177 -21.11 16.64 -51.86
C GLU A 177 -20.41 17.73 -52.71
N SER A 178 -21.00 18.92 -52.75
CA SER A 178 -20.49 20.06 -53.51
C SER A 178 -19.27 20.72 -52.85
N GLU A 179 -18.30 21.15 -53.66
CA GLU A 179 -17.21 22.00 -53.17
C GLU A 179 -17.78 23.32 -52.63
N PRO A 180 -17.17 23.93 -51.57
CA PRO A 180 -17.70 25.13 -50.95
C PRO A 180 -17.91 26.26 -51.98
N GLY A 181 -19.19 26.54 -52.27
CA GLY A 181 -19.60 27.53 -53.28
C GLY A 181 -19.22 28.96 -52.91
N GLU A 182 -19.42 29.90 -53.84
CA GLU A 182 -18.91 31.29 -53.79
C GLU A 182 -19.33 32.11 -52.54
N GLU A 183 -20.32 31.67 -51.77
CA GLU A 183 -20.76 32.31 -50.50
C GLU A 183 -20.07 31.74 -49.24
N SER A 184 -19.30 30.65 -49.34
CA SER A 184 -18.66 29.96 -48.21
C SER A 184 -17.39 30.67 -47.71
N ARG A 185 -17.16 30.75 -46.40
CA ARG A 185 -15.92 31.33 -45.84
C ARG A 185 -15.23 30.44 -44.82
N PHE A 186 -13.91 30.32 -44.93
CA PHE A 186 -13.11 29.68 -43.90
C PHE A 186 -13.08 30.54 -42.63
N VAL A 187 -13.43 29.94 -41.50
CA VAL A 187 -13.50 30.60 -40.19
C VAL A 187 -12.69 29.83 -39.16
N VAL A 188 -12.17 30.55 -38.17
CA VAL A 188 -11.64 29.98 -36.92
C VAL A 188 -12.48 30.55 -35.78
N LEU A 189 -13.09 29.66 -35.02
CA LEU A 189 -14.16 29.94 -34.07
C LEU A 189 -13.69 29.58 -32.67
N ASP A 190 -13.77 30.51 -31.72
CA ASP A 190 -13.61 30.20 -30.30
C ASP A 190 -14.90 29.57 -29.77
N ILE A 191 -14.79 28.34 -29.27
CA ILE A 191 -15.90 27.58 -28.68
C ILE A 191 -16.10 28.05 -27.24
N ILE A 192 -17.33 28.38 -26.84
CA ILE A 192 -17.59 28.75 -25.44
C ILE A 192 -17.46 27.53 -24.51
N ALA A 193 -17.19 27.76 -23.23
CA ALA A 193 -17.07 26.67 -22.26
C ALA A 193 -18.39 25.88 -22.14
N GLY A 194 -18.36 24.58 -22.43
CA GLY A 194 -19.57 23.74 -22.51
C GLY A 194 -20.35 23.88 -23.83
N GLY A 195 -19.87 24.68 -24.79
CA GLY A 195 -20.51 24.97 -26.07
C GLY A 195 -20.44 23.83 -27.10
N LEU A 196 -20.54 22.57 -26.68
CA LEU A 196 -20.82 21.44 -27.56
C LEU A 196 -22.24 20.96 -27.28
N ASN A 197 -23.22 21.55 -27.97
CA ASN A 197 -24.62 21.23 -27.79
C ASN A 197 -24.98 20.01 -28.66
N LYS A 198 -25.17 18.86 -28.01
CA LYS A 198 -25.44 17.57 -28.67
C LYS A 198 -26.93 17.25 -28.82
N HIS A 199 -27.79 17.99 -28.13
CA HIS A 199 -29.22 17.67 -28.03
C HIS A 199 -30.01 18.97 -28.08
N HIS A 200 -30.46 19.35 -29.27
CA HIS A 200 -31.52 20.34 -29.42
C HIS A 200 -32.87 19.60 -29.41
N PHE A 201 -33.89 20.21 -28.80
CA PHE A 201 -35.20 19.58 -28.60
C PHE A 201 -36.27 20.47 -29.22
N SER A 202 -37.02 19.93 -30.19
CA SER A 202 -38.38 20.39 -30.43
C SER A 202 -39.32 19.65 -29.46
N ASP A 203 -40.59 20.07 -29.36
CA ASP A 203 -41.54 19.44 -28.44
C ASP A 203 -41.89 17.98 -28.81
N GLU A 204 -41.54 17.50 -30.02
CA GLU A 204 -41.90 16.17 -30.51
C GLU A 204 -40.73 15.31 -31.09
N GLU A 205 -39.56 15.89 -31.42
CA GLU A 205 -38.42 15.16 -32.02
C GLU A 205 -37.04 15.54 -31.42
N LEU A 206 -36.07 14.62 -31.45
CA LEU A 206 -34.68 14.88 -31.08
C LEU A 206 -33.86 15.20 -32.34
N ASP A 207 -33.23 16.38 -32.33
CA ASP A 207 -32.34 16.81 -33.41
C ASP A 207 -31.11 15.90 -33.53
N GLU A 208 -30.81 15.45 -34.76
CA GLU A 208 -29.68 14.59 -35.06
C GLU A 208 -28.36 15.35 -35.28
N ASN A 209 -28.41 16.68 -35.37
CA ASN A 209 -27.27 17.55 -35.61
C ASN A 209 -26.44 17.80 -34.34
N VAL A 210 -25.12 17.87 -34.50
CA VAL A 210 -24.20 18.26 -33.43
C VAL A 210 -23.84 19.74 -33.60
N TYR A 211 -24.08 20.53 -32.56
CA TYR A 211 -23.84 21.98 -32.58
C TYR A 211 -22.59 22.36 -31.80
N ILE A 212 -21.83 23.31 -32.35
CA ILE A 212 -20.85 24.10 -31.60
C ILE A 212 -21.41 25.49 -31.35
N GLU A 213 -21.42 25.92 -30.10
CA GLU A 213 -21.81 27.26 -29.70
C GLU A 213 -20.58 28.18 -29.56
N THR A 214 -20.70 29.37 -30.15
CA THR A 214 -19.74 30.47 -30.03
C THR A 214 -20.41 31.67 -29.38
N GLU A 215 -19.68 32.76 -29.12
CA GLU A 215 -20.31 34.01 -28.67
C GLU A 215 -21.28 34.60 -29.73
N ALA A 216 -21.03 34.35 -31.02
CA ALA A 216 -21.74 35.00 -32.13
C ALA A 216 -22.84 34.15 -32.81
N ALA A 217 -22.71 32.82 -32.83
CA ALA A 217 -23.60 31.92 -33.57
C ALA A 217 -23.52 30.46 -33.06
N TYR A 218 -24.53 29.67 -33.42
CA TYR A 218 -24.47 28.21 -33.38
C TYR A 218 -23.98 27.67 -34.74
N TYR A 219 -23.17 26.60 -34.71
CA TYR A 219 -22.62 25.96 -35.90
C TYR A 219 -22.95 24.48 -35.93
N ILE A 220 -23.78 24.04 -36.88
CA ILE A 220 -24.02 22.62 -37.20
C ILE A 220 -22.75 22.01 -37.79
N LEU A 221 -22.28 20.93 -37.20
CA LEU A 221 -21.13 20.17 -37.69
C LEU A 221 -21.53 19.25 -38.84
N GLY A 222 -21.10 19.60 -40.06
CA GLY A 222 -21.27 18.77 -41.26
C GLY A 222 -20.16 17.73 -41.41
N VAL A 223 -19.53 17.68 -42.59
CA VAL A 223 -18.41 16.77 -42.87
C VAL A 223 -17.13 17.25 -42.16
N PRO A 224 -16.40 16.42 -41.39
CA PRO A 224 -15.11 16.78 -40.80
C PRO A 224 -14.01 16.91 -41.86
N ALA A 225 -12.92 17.62 -41.56
CA ALA A 225 -11.69 17.54 -42.32
C ALA A 225 -11.14 16.10 -42.33
N ALA A 226 -10.50 15.67 -43.42
CA ALA A 226 -10.04 14.29 -43.58
C ALA A 226 -9.08 13.85 -42.45
N GLU A 227 -8.23 14.77 -42.01
CA GLU A 227 -7.26 14.60 -40.93
C GLU A 227 -7.92 14.56 -39.53
N TYR A 228 -9.10 15.16 -39.39
CA TYR A 228 -9.89 15.19 -38.16
C TYR A 228 -10.92 14.04 -38.09
N ALA A 229 -11.29 13.45 -39.22
CA ALA A 229 -12.29 12.38 -39.32
C ALA A 229 -12.04 11.20 -38.35
N PRO A 230 -10.81 10.70 -38.10
CA PRO A 230 -10.57 9.64 -37.12
C PRO A 230 -10.96 10.00 -35.68
N PHE A 231 -10.85 11.29 -35.31
CA PHE A 231 -11.22 11.79 -33.98
C PHE A 231 -12.72 12.02 -33.85
N TYR A 232 -13.39 12.47 -34.92
CA TYR A 232 -14.83 12.73 -34.92
C TYR A 232 -15.68 11.46 -35.12
N ARG A 233 -15.25 10.52 -35.98
CA ARG A 233 -16.02 9.33 -36.39
C ARG A 233 -16.51 8.49 -35.21
N ARG A 234 -15.67 8.26 -34.19
CA ARG A 234 -16.04 7.47 -33.00
C ARG A 234 -17.14 8.16 -32.19
N PHE A 235 -17.02 9.48 -31.98
CA PHE A 235 -18.03 10.28 -31.30
C PHE A 235 -19.35 10.31 -32.10
N TRP A 236 -19.29 10.62 -33.40
CA TRP A 236 -20.44 10.70 -34.28
C TRP A 236 -21.22 9.37 -34.36
N LEU A 237 -20.51 8.24 -34.47
CA LEU A 237 -21.14 6.91 -34.46
C LEU A 237 -21.91 6.65 -33.16
N CYS A 238 -21.31 6.94 -31.99
CA CYS A 238 -21.99 6.78 -30.71
C CYS A 238 -23.22 7.70 -30.60
N HIS A 239 -23.12 8.91 -31.15
CA HIS A 239 -24.19 9.90 -31.17
C HIS A 239 -25.37 9.48 -32.06
N ARG A 240 -25.11 9.04 -33.30
CA ARG A 240 -26.13 8.50 -34.22
C ARG A 240 -26.89 7.31 -33.61
N ILE A 241 -26.16 6.37 -32.98
CA ILE A 241 -26.79 5.21 -32.33
C ILE A 241 -27.66 5.66 -31.15
N ALA A 242 -27.19 6.60 -30.32
CA ALA A 242 -27.98 7.13 -29.20
C ALA A 242 -29.27 7.83 -29.68
N ASN A 243 -29.18 8.66 -30.73
CA ASN A 243 -30.33 9.37 -31.29
C ASN A 243 -31.33 8.39 -31.94
N SER A 244 -30.86 7.37 -32.67
CA SER A 244 -31.73 6.31 -33.21
C SER A 244 -32.47 5.55 -32.10
N VAL A 245 -31.78 5.13 -31.04
CA VAL A 245 -32.42 4.47 -29.87
C VAL A 245 -33.48 5.37 -29.22
N LEU A 246 -33.23 6.68 -29.13
CA LEU A 246 -34.15 7.64 -28.52
C LEU A 246 -35.36 7.93 -29.40
N ASN A 247 -35.18 8.19 -30.70
CA ASN A 247 -36.29 8.49 -31.61
C ASN A 247 -37.22 7.28 -31.80
N THR A 248 -36.67 6.08 -32.04
CA THR A 248 -37.51 4.85 -32.07
C THR A 248 -38.27 4.64 -30.75
N ALA A 249 -37.68 4.99 -29.60
CA ALA A 249 -38.35 4.88 -28.31
C ALA A 249 -39.37 6.00 -28.00
N LEU A 250 -39.29 7.15 -28.70
CA LEU A 250 -40.29 8.22 -28.68
C LEU A 250 -41.49 7.85 -29.57
N GLU A 251 -41.21 7.37 -30.79
CA GLU A 251 -42.19 6.95 -31.80
C GLU A 251 -42.98 5.70 -31.39
N ASP A 252 -42.27 4.59 -31.07
CA ASP A 252 -42.88 3.34 -30.58
C ASP A 252 -42.29 2.93 -29.21
N PRO A 253 -42.93 3.33 -28.10
CA PRO A 253 -42.56 2.87 -26.76
C PRO A 253 -42.64 1.34 -26.54
N LEU A 254 -43.25 0.58 -27.45
CA LEU A 254 -43.30 -0.88 -27.41
C LEU A 254 -42.22 -1.57 -28.25
N ALA A 255 -41.41 -0.82 -29.01
CA ALA A 255 -40.29 -1.35 -29.78
C ALA A 255 -39.31 -2.12 -28.87
N ASP A 256 -38.89 -3.29 -29.34
CA ASP A 256 -37.89 -4.12 -28.68
C ASP A 256 -36.53 -4.05 -29.39
N TYR A 257 -35.49 -4.52 -28.71
CA TYR A 257 -34.11 -4.42 -29.17
C TYR A 257 -33.87 -5.14 -30.49
N ALA A 258 -34.53 -6.27 -30.74
CA ALA A 258 -34.36 -7.02 -31.99
C ALA A 258 -34.92 -6.22 -33.18
N ARG A 259 -36.17 -5.75 -33.08
CA ARG A 259 -36.80 -4.94 -34.14
C ARG A 259 -36.08 -3.63 -34.41
N TRP A 260 -35.59 -2.96 -33.36
CA TRP A 260 -34.79 -1.75 -33.53
C TRP A 260 -33.44 -2.06 -34.19
N LEU A 261 -32.74 -3.13 -33.78
CA LEU A 261 -31.45 -3.49 -34.35
C LEU A 261 -31.58 -3.87 -35.84
N ASP A 262 -32.58 -4.68 -36.20
CA ASP A 262 -32.86 -5.04 -37.59
C ASP A 262 -33.12 -3.78 -38.44
N ALA A 263 -33.99 -2.88 -37.97
CA ALA A 263 -34.30 -1.62 -38.67
C ALA A 263 -33.10 -0.65 -38.74
N ALA A 264 -32.28 -0.57 -37.69
CA ALA A 264 -31.09 0.29 -37.67
C ALA A 264 -30.00 -0.20 -38.64
N VAL A 265 -29.88 -1.52 -38.82
CA VAL A 265 -28.99 -2.14 -39.81
C VAL A 265 -29.50 -1.95 -41.25
N GLU A 266 -30.82 -1.92 -41.47
CA GLU A 266 -31.40 -1.62 -42.80
C GLU A 266 -31.36 -0.12 -43.17
N GLN A 267 -31.62 0.79 -42.22
CA GLN A 267 -31.78 2.23 -42.49
C GLN A 267 -30.47 3.03 -42.50
N SER A 268 -29.36 2.47 -42.03
CA SER A 268 -28.08 3.14 -42.00
C SER A 268 -26.96 2.18 -42.43
N GLY A 269 -26.03 2.64 -43.26
CA GLY A 269 -24.87 1.88 -43.76
C GLY A 269 -23.84 1.56 -42.67
N LEU A 270 -24.30 0.96 -41.58
CA LEU A 270 -23.61 0.72 -40.33
C LEU A 270 -23.69 -0.77 -39.97
N GLU A 271 -23.15 -1.62 -40.85
CA GLU A 271 -22.90 -3.05 -40.57
C GLU A 271 -22.06 -3.26 -39.28
N GLN A 272 -21.38 -2.21 -38.81
CA GLN A 272 -20.62 -2.21 -37.56
C GLN A 272 -21.48 -1.98 -36.30
N THR A 273 -22.80 -1.75 -36.39
CA THR A 273 -23.65 -1.41 -35.22
C THR A 273 -23.66 -2.50 -34.15
N GLU A 274 -23.81 -3.77 -34.52
CA GLU A 274 -23.78 -4.89 -33.55
C GLU A 274 -22.40 -5.03 -32.88
N ALA A 275 -21.32 -4.78 -33.64
CA ALA A 275 -19.95 -4.77 -33.12
C ALA A 275 -19.67 -3.56 -32.21
N ALA A 276 -20.27 -2.40 -32.49
CA ALA A 276 -20.16 -1.18 -31.69
C ALA A 276 -20.89 -1.33 -30.34
N LEU A 277 -22.11 -1.90 -30.34
CA LEU A 277 -22.91 -2.15 -29.13
C LEU A 277 -22.32 -3.23 -28.18
N LYS A 278 -21.39 -4.04 -28.67
CA LYS A 278 -20.57 -4.94 -27.84
C LYS A 278 -19.47 -4.22 -27.06
N ARG A 279 -19.27 -2.91 -27.28
CA ARG A 279 -18.23 -2.11 -26.61
C ARG A 279 -18.81 -1.24 -25.51
N ASP A 280 -18.20 -1.31 -24.33
CA ASP A 280 -18.69 -0.59 -23.14
C ASP A 280 -18.59 0.93 -23.25
N ASP A 281 -17.66 1.48 -24.03
CA ASP A 281 -17.53 2.93 -24.23
C ASP A 281 -18.73 3.52 -25.00
N VAL A 282 -19.18 2.78 -26.02
CA VAL A 282 -20.36 3.13 -26.83
C VAL A 282 -21.62 3.04 -25.97
N VAL A 283 -21.78 1.93 -25.24
CA VAL A 283 -22.94 1.71 -24.36
C VAL A 283 -22.99 2.72 -23.21
N ALA A 284 -21.85 3.04 -22.58
CA ALA A 284 -21.79 4.05 -21.52
C ALA A 284 -22.17 5.45 -22.02
N TYR A 285 -21.73 5.84 -23.22
CA TYR A 285 -22.12 7.11 -23.84
C TYR A 285 -23.63 7.14 -24.15
N ILE A 286 -24.18 6.09 -24.77
CA ILE A 286 -25.62 5.97 -25.05
C ILE A 286 -26.43 6.08 -23.76
N LEU A 287 -25.98 5.43 -22.68
CA LEU A 287 -26.64 5.47 -21.38
C LEU A 287 -26.56 6.85 -20.70
N GLN A 288 -25.43 7.56 -20.82
CA GLN A 288 -25.30 8.94 -20.32
C GLN A 288 -26.28 9.88 -21.04
N VAL A 289 -26.40 9.74 -22.36
CA VAL A 289 -27.37 10.47 -23.19
C VAL A 289 -28.81 10.11 -22.79
N ILE A 290 -29.14 8.82 -22.64
CA ILE A 290 -30.45 8.35 -22.18
C ILE A 290 -30.79 8.87 -20.77
N GLU A 291 -29.85 8.82 -19.82
CA GLU A 291 -30.08 9.32 -18.44
C GLU A 291 -30.32 10.84 -18.43
N GLY A 292 -29.61 11.60 -19.30
CA GLY A 292 -29.85 13.03 -19.50
C GLY A 292 -31.22 13.35 -20.10
N VAL A 293 -31.57 12.71 -21.23
CA VAL A 293 -32.81 12.97 -21.99
C VAL A 293 -34.05 12.45 -21.25
N ALA A 294 -33.97 11.28 -20.60
CA ALA A 294 -35.05 10.75 -19.77
C ALA A 294 -35.31 11.59 -18.51
N GLY A 295 -34.43 12.54 -18.17
CA GLY A 295 -34.70 13.62 -17.22
C GLY A 295 -35.90 14.47 -17.64
N SER A 296 -35.95 14.84 -18.92
CA SER A 296 -36.94 15.76 -19.51
C SER A 296 -38.20 15.06 -20.02
N PHE A 297 -38.09 13.86 -20.60
CA PHE A 297 -39.23 13.18 -21.24
C PHE A 297 -39.72 11.96 -20.45
N ALA A 298 -40.87 12.09 -19.77
CA ALA A 298 -41.44 11.04 -18.94
C ALA A 298 -41.94 9.80 -19.72
N LYS A 299 -42.22 9.92 -21.03
CA LYS A 299 -42.64 8.81 -21.91
C LYS A 299 -41.50 7.78 -22.07
N LEU A 300 -40.27 8.24 -22.34
CA LEU A 300 -39.09 7.39 -22.56
C LEU A 300 -38.78 6.44 -21.41
N ARG A 301 -39.03 6.84 -20.16
CA ARG A 301 -38.81 5.99 -18.96
C ARG A 301 -39.62 4.70 -18.95
N LYS A 302 -40.66 4.59 -19.80
CA LYS A 302 -41.52 3.42 -19.93
C LYS A 302 -41.29 2.62 -21.23
N ALA A 303 -40.48 3.14 -22.15
CA ALA A 303 -40.22 2.50 -23.43
C ALA A 303 -39.41 1.21 -23.24
N ARG A 304 -39.76 0.15 -23.98
CA ARG A 304 -39.13 -1.18 -23.86
C ARG A 304 -37.66 -1.16 -24.25
N LEU A 305 -37.31 -0.49 -25.35
CA LEU A 305 -35.94 -0.34 -25.82
C LEU A 305 -35.03 0.37 -24.79
N ILE A 306 -35.49 1.49 -24.23
CA ILE A 306 -34.78 2.21 -23.16
C ILE A 306 -34.62 1.35 -21.90
N LYS A 307 -35.65 0.58 -21.55
CA LYS A 307 -35.58 -0.36 -20.44
C LYS A 307 -34.59 -1.50 -20.71
N TYR A 308 -34.50 -2.01 -21.94
CA TYR A 308 -33.50 -3.02 -22.33
C TYR A 308 -32.07 -2.52 -22.08
N PHE A 309 -31.69 -1.35 -22.62
CA PHE A 309 -30.37 -0.77 -22.35
C PHE A 309 -30.16 -0.45 -20.86
N SER A 310 -31.20 -0.01 -20.15
CA SER A 310 -31.14 0.26 -18.70
C SER A 310 -30.99 -1.00 -17.84
N ASP A 311 -31.50 -2.15 -18.29
CA ASP A 311 -31.41 -3.44 -17.59
C ASP A 311 -30.13 -4.21 -17.99
N GLU A 312 -29.66 -4.10 -19.24
CA GLU A 312 -28.27 -4.47 -19.62
C GLU A 312 -27.24 -3.66 -18.82
N ASN A 313 -27.48 -2.37 -18.59
CA ASN A 313 -26.61 -1.56 -17.71
C ASN A 313 -26.56 -2.12 -16.27
N LYS A 314 -27.61 -2.80 -15.79
CA LYS A 314 -27.60 -3.44 -14.46
C LYS A 314 -26.88 -4.78 -14.44
N SER A 315 -26.82 -5.52 -15.56
CA SER A 315 -26.03 -6.75 -15.67
C SER A 315 -24.57 -6.49 -16.03
N ARG A 316 -24.27 -5.40 -16.76
CA ARG A 316 -22.92 -4.99 -17.18
C ARG A 316 -22.21 -4.05 -16.19
N LYS A 317 -22.93 -3.23 -15.40
CA LYS A 317 -22.30 -2.58 -14.24
C LYS A 317 -21.82 -3.69 -13.29
N PRO A 318 -20.52 -3.75 -12.92
CA PRO A 318 -20.18 -4.46 -11.70
C PRO A 318 -21.04 -3.85 -10.59
N GLU A 319 -21.67 -4.68 -9.77
CA GLU A 319 -22.54 -4.24 -8.67
C GLU A 319 -21.73 -3.39 -7.68
N HIS A 320 -21.60 -2.09 -7.96
CA HIS A 320 -20.60 -1.25 -7.32
C HIS A 320 -21.09 -0.83 -5.94
N GLY A 321 -20.96 -1.76 -4.99
CA GLY A 321 -21.53 -1.68 -3.66
C GLY A 321 -21.95 -3.02 -3.04
N SER A 322 -22.00 -4.13 -3.80
CA SER A 322 -22.21 -5.46 -3.21
C SER A 322 -20.86 -6.06 -2.76
N ILE A 323 -20.80 -6.50 -1.51
CA ILE A 323 -19.68 -7.27 -0.99
C ILE A 323 -20.01 -8.75 -1.23
N VAL A 324 -19.18 -9.44 -2.00
CA VAL A 324 -19.30 -10.89 -2.23
C VAL A 324 -18.48 -11.64 -1.20
N VAL A 325 -19.10 -12.60 -0.54
CA VAL A 325 -18.46 -13.47 0.45
C VAL A 325 -18.89 -14.92 0.28
N SER A 326 -18.01 -15.80 0.75
CA SER A 326 -18.24 -17.24 1.01
C SER A 326 -19.19 -17.48 2.18
N ASP A 327 -19.70 -18.72 2.31
CA ASP A 327 -20.78 -19.06 3.23
C ASP A 327 -20.41 -18.97 4.72
N MET A 328 -19.18 -19.32 5.14
CA MET A 328 -18.78 -19.15 6.55
C MET A 328 -18.64 -17.67 6.91
N VAL A 329 -17.88 -16.92 6.10
CA VAL A 329 -17.73 -15.46 6.27
C VAL A 329 -19.11 -14.78 6.29
N GLY A 330 -19.96 -15.09 5.31
CA GLY A 330 -21.31 -14.57 5.14
C GLY A 330 -22.23 -14.77 6.35
N ARG A 331 -22.21 -15.97 6.95
CA ARG A 331 -23.00 -16.25 8.17
C ARG A 331 -22.57 -15.38 9.35
N ILE A 332 -21.27 -15.31 9.62
CA ILE A 332 -20.72 -14.52 10.74
C ILE A 332 -20.99 -13.03 10.55
N ILE A 333 -20.84 -12.50 9.33
CA ILE A 333 -21.10 -11.08 9.11
C ILE A 333 -22.60 -10.75 9.11
N LYS A 334 -23.50 -11.64 8.68
CA LYS A 334 -24.95 -11.42 8.78
C LYS A 334 -25.43 -11.28 10.24
N GLN A 335 -24.74 -11.88 11.21
CA GLN A 335 -25.03 -11.73 12.64
C GLN A 335 -24.64 -10.34 13.19
N HIS A 336 -23.76 -9.59 12.50
CA HIS A 336 -23.05 -8.44 13.09
C HIS A 336 -22.87 -7.21 12.16
N LEU A 337 -23.35 -7.24 10.91
CA LEU A 337 -23.22 -6.16 9.92
C LEU A 337 -24.53 -5.92 9.13
N ASP A 338 -25.08 -4.71 9.24
CA ASP A 338 -26.31 -4.21 8.58
C ASP A 338 -26.14 -3.84 7.08
N SER A 339 -24.99 -4.18 6.50
CA SER A 339 -24.70 -3.82 5.11
C SER A 339 -25.36 -4.80 4.12
N LYS A 340 -25.62 -4.35 2.89
CA LYS A 340 -26.11 -5.21 1.79
C LYS A 340 -25.04 -6.19 1.34
N ILE A 341 -24.87 -7.24 2.14
CA ILE A 341 -23.96 -8.36 1.93
C ILE A 341 -24.65 -9.39 1.03
N PHE A 342 -24.00 -9.77 -0.06
CA PHE A 342 -24.51 -10.78 -0.98
C PHE A 342 -23.71 -12.06 -0.78
N VAL A 343 -24.30 -13.00 -0.06
CA VAL A 343 -23.79 -14.37 0.00
C VAL A 343 -24.19 -15.04 -1.30
N HIS A 344 -23.20 -15.34 -2.13
CA HIS A 344 -23.36 -16.22 -3.29
C HIS A 344 -24.44 -15.81 -4.32
N GLY A 345 -24.69 -14.51 -4.48
CA GLY A 345 -25.68 -13.98 -5.43
C GLY A 345 -27.15 -14.32 -5.09
N LYS A 346 -27.42 -14.84 -3.89
CA LYS A 346 -28.78 -15.08 -3.37
C LYS A 346 -28.97 -14.24 -2.11
N GLU A 347 -30.17 -13.71 -1.93
CA GLU A 347 -30.57 -13.22 -0.62
C GLU A 347 -30.67 -14.43 0.33
N LEU A 348 -30.00 -14.38 1.48
CA LEU A 348 -30.08 -15.44 2.50
C LEU A 348 -31.46 -15.43 3.15
N VAL A 349 -32.42 -16.09 2.50
CA VAL A 349 -33.68 -16.53 3.09
C VAL A 349 -33.37 -17.36 4.33
N GLU A 350 -34.15 -17.20 5.38
CA GLU A 350 -34.01 -17.98 6.62
C GLU A 350 -34.29 -19.47 6.39
N GLU A 351 -33.25 -20.25 6.07
CA GLU A 351 -33.28 -21.70 6.27
C GLU A 351 -33.17 -22.02 7.77
N SER A 352 -34.25 -21.75 8.50
CA SER A 352 -34.50 -22.30 9.83
C SER A 352 -34.40 -23.82 9.80
N LYS A 353 -33.49 -24.43 10.58
CA LYS A 353 -33.54 -25.85 10.95
C LYS A 353 -33.00 -26.08 12.36
N ALA A 354 -33.91 -26.34 13.29
CA ALA A 354 -33.58 -26.69 14.66
C ALA A 354 -33.06 -28.13 14.78
N VAL A 355 -31.81 -28.32 15.24
CA VAL A 355 -31.29 -29.63 15.68
C VAL A 355 -30.40 -29.49 16.92
N ALA A 356 -31.01 -29.38 18.10
CA ALA A 356 -30.29 -29.55 19.38
C ALA A 356 -31.22 -30.02 20.50
N LYS A 357 -31.74 -31.26 20.43
CA LYS A 357 -32.52 -31.85 21.54
C LYS A 357 -32.33 -33.34 21.77
N LYS A 358 -31.16 -33.69 22.32
CA LYS A 358 -30.90 -34.86 23.18
C LYS A 358 -29.58 -34.64 23.94
N LEU A 359 -29.48 -35.21 25.14
CA LEU A 359 -28.47 -34.92 26.18
C LEU A 359 -28.48 -33.48 26.71
N ASP A 360 -29.52 -33.16 27.48
CA ASP A 360 -29.38 -32.34 28.69
C ASP A 360 -29.75 -33.24 29.88
N GLN A 361 -28.81 -34.09 30.29
CA GLN A 361 -28.96 -34.88 31.50
C GLN A 361 -28.81 -33.94 32.70
N GLN A 362 -29.72 -34.05 33.67
CA GLN A 362 -29.79 -33.14 34.81
C GLN A 362 -28.61 -33.32 35.77
N HIS A 363 -27.48 -32.66 35.47
CA HIS A 363 -26.48 -32.37 36.50
C HIS A 363 -27.09 -31.40 37.51
N LYS A 364 -26.91 -31.72 38.79
CA LYS A 364 -27.35 -30.90 39.92
C LYS A 364 -26.51 -29.63 39.98
N ARG A 365 -27.19 -28.49 40.12
CA ARG A 365 -26.57 -27.18 40.29
C ARG A 365 -26.53 -26.82 41.77
N HIS A 366 -25.36 -26.46 42.26
CA HIS A 366 -25.14 -25.91 43.59
C HIS A 366 -25.20 -24.38 43.49
N LEU A 367 -26.12 -23.76 44.23
CA LEU A 367 -26.27 -22.30 44.34
C LEU A 367 -25.88 -21.80 45.74
N ASP A 368 -25.84 -22.72 46.70
CA ASP A 368 -25.42 -22.55 48.10
C ASP A 368 -24.26 -23.53 48.38
N ASP A 369 -23.56 -23.36 49.50
CA ASP A 369 -22.52 -24.31 49.93
C ASP A 369 -23.05 -25.77 49.97
N PRO A 370 -22.32 -26.75 49.42
CA PRO A 370 -22.75 -28.14 49.38
C PRO A 370 -22.91 -28.72 50.79
N LYS A 371 -24.03 -29.39 51.05
CA LYS A 371 -24.41 -29.89 52.37
C LYS A 371 -23.55 -31.09 52.83
N THR A 372 -22.99 -31.80 51.87
CA THR A 372 -22.16 -32.99 52.04
C THR A 372 -21.03 -32.98 51.02
N ILE A 373 -19.81 -33.12 51.52
CA ILE A 373 -18.58 -33.22 50.73
C ILE A 373 -17.88 -34.51 51.18
N LYS A 374 -17.57 -35.41 50.24
CA LYS A 374 -16.82 -36.64 50.54
C LYS A 374 -15.64 -36.79 49.57
N PRO A 375 -14.39 -36.86 50.05
CA PRO A 375 -13.26 -37.16 49.18
C PRO A 375 -13.32 -38.62 48.72
N GLY A 376 -12.93 -38.86 47.47
CA GLY A 376 -12.80 -40.18 46.86
C GLY A 376 -11.47 -40.85 47.20
N PRO A 377 -11.02 -41.85 46.40
CA PRO A 377 -9.74 -42.50 46.61
C PRO A 377 -8.56 -41.54 46.39
N PRO A 378 -7.44 -41.70 47.12
CA PRO A 378 -6.21 -40.95 46.88
C PRO A 378 -5.67 -41.18 45.46
N SER A 379 -4.96 -40.17 44.92
CA SER A 379 -4.33 -40.27 43.61
C SER A 379 -3.14 -41.22 43.63
N ALA A 380 -3.01 -42.03 42.57
CA ALA A 380 -1.89 -42.94 42.39
C ALA A 380 -0.55 -42.19 42.16
N LEU A 381 -0.62 -40.93 41.73
CA LEU A 381 0.55 -40.08 41.45
C LEU A 381 0.94 -39.17 42.62
N ASP A 382 -0.02 -38.71 43.43
CA ASP A 382 0.25 -38.05 44.72
C ASP A 382 -0.78 -38.49 45.78
N PRO A 383 -0.39 -39.27 46.81
CA PRO A 383 -1.27 -39.70 47.89
C PRO A 383 -1.89 -38.57 48.74
N LYS A 384 -1.46 -37.31 48.59
CA LYS A 384 -2.09 -36.14 49.21
C LYS A 384 -3.30 -35.62 48.43
N CYS A 385 -3.40 -35.97 47.15
CA CYS A 385 -4.48 -35.61 46.27
C CYS A 385 -5.53 -36.72 46.20
N TYR A 386 -6.75 -36.40 45.78
CA TYR A 386 -7.83 -37.37 45.48
C TYR A 386 -8.14 -37.35 43.98
N GLU A 387 -8.51 -38.51 43.42
CA GLU A 387 -8.96 -38.60 42.00
C GLU A 387 -10.39 -38.06 41.82
N SER A 388 -11.18 -38.00 42.89
CA SER A 388 -12.57 -37.54 42.85
C SER A 388 -13.06 -36.95 44.17
N VAL A 389 -14.15 -36.19 44.10
CA VAL A 389 -14.92 -35.70 45.26
C VAL A 389 -16.42 -35.83 44.95
N GLU A 390 -17.20 -36.32 45.91
CA GLU A 390 -18.67 -36.33 45.86
C GLU A 390 -19.22 -35.07 46.57
N LEU A 391 -19.97 -34.24 45.85
CA LEU A 391 -20.72 -33.08 46.37
C LEU A 391 -22.22 -33.36 46.26
N ASP A 392 -22.90 -33.44 47.40
CA ASP A 392 -24.34 -33.71 47.51
C ASP A 392 -24.90 -34.81 46.58
N GLY A 393 -24.14 -35.91 46.44
CA GLY A 393 -24.45 -37.07 45.60
C GLY A 393 -23.96 -37.02 44.15
N VAL A 394 -23.27 -35.94 43.73
CA VAL A 394 -22.63 -35.82 42.41
C VAL A 394 -21.13 -36.04 42.52
N VAL A 395 -20.59 -36.98 41.76
CA VAL A 395 -19.15 -37.25 41.71
C VAL A 395 -18.49 -36.37 40.65
N TYR A 396 -17.48 -35.60 41.07
CA TYR A 396 -16.58 -34.85 40.20
C TYR A 396 -15.23 -35.57 40.15
N LEU A 397 -14.65 -35.67 38.96
CA LEU A 397 -13.41 -36.37 38.67
C LEU A 397 -12.31 -35.38 38.27
N LYS A 398 -11.06 -35.76 38.50
CA LYS A 398 -9.91 -35.14 37.83
C LYS A 398 -10.11 -35.13 36.30
N GLY A 399 -9.84 -33.98 35.68
CA GLY A 399 -10.02 -33.74 34.24
C GLY A 399 -11.40 -33.18 33.86
N ASP A 400 -12.39 -33.24 34.76
CA ASP A 400 -13.70 -32.62 34.53
C ASP A 400 -13.56 -31.10 34.36
N VAL A 401 -14.39 -30.53 33.49
CA VAL A 401 -14.59 -29.07 33.43
C VAL A 401 -15.85 -28.72 34.20
N VAL A 402 -15.75 -27.69 35.05
CA VAL A 402 -16.84 -27.20 35.87
C VAL A 402 -17.02 -25.70 35.72
N ALA A 403 -18.25 -25.24 35.88
CA ALA A 403 -18.59 -23.84 36.07
C ALA A 403 -18.50 -23.51 37.57
N VAL A 404 -17.86 -22.40 37.92
CA VAL A 404 -17.68 -21.94 39.30
C VAL A 404 -18.22 -20.53 39.52
N SER A 405 -18.58 -20.24 40.76
CA SER A 405 -18.95 -18.89 41.18
C SER A 405 -17.76 -17.93 41.02
N PRO A 406 -17.91 -16.74 40.41
CA PRO A 406 -16.83 -15.78 40.20
C PRO A 406 -16.10 -15.29 41.47
N GLY A 407 -16.68 -15.49 42.66
CA GLY A 407 -16.02 -15.23 43.94
C GLY A 407 -15.52 -13.79 44.11
N ALA A 408 -14.38 -13.64 44.79
CA ALA A 408 -13.64 -12.38 44.86
C ALA A 408 -12.33 -12.54 44.07
N ASP A 409 -12.30 -12.03 42.84
CA ASP A 409 -11.12 -12.12 41.97
C ASP A 409 -9.94 -11.33 42.56
N ALA A 410 -8.77 -11.97 42.61
CA ALA A 410 -7.52 -11.27 42.88
C ALA A 410 -7.11 -10.37 41.71
N ASN A 411 -7.47 -10.75 40.47
CA ASN A 411 -7.26 -9.97 39.27
C ASN A 411 -8.33 -8.87 39.14
N LYS A 412 -8.02 -7.68 39.66
CA LYS A 412 -8.92 -6.51 39.65
C LYS A 412 -9.39 -6.07 38.25
N LEU A 413 -8.63 -6.38 37.19
CA LEU A 413 -9.04 -6.08 35.82
C LEU A 413 -10.12 -7.07 35.37
N ARG A 414 -9.88 -8.37 35.53
CA ARG A 414 -10.84 -9.43 35.20
C ARG A 414 -12.14 -9.33 36.01
N ALA A 415 -12.07 -9.05 37.32
CA ALA A 415 -13.26 -8.71 38.13
C ALA A 415 -14.07 -7.57 37.50
N LYS A 416 -13.40 -6.47 37.13
CA LYS A 416 -14.06 -5.31 36.53
C LYS A 416 -14.62 -5.58 35.13
N TYR A 417 -14.03 -6.53 34.38
CA TYR A 417 -14.56 -6.96 33.09
C TYR A 417 -15.81 -7.83 33.23
N ALA A 418 -15.93 -8.64 34.29
CA ALA A 418 -17.13 -9.43 34.56
C ALA A 418 -18.39 -8.55 34.72
N ASP A 419 -18.23 -7.32 35.24
CA ASP A 419 -19.31 -6.33 35.37
C ASP A 419 -19.61 -5.55 34.07
N SER A 420 -18.87 -5.79 32.98
CA SER A 420 -19.03 -5.04 31.72
C SER A 420 -20.21 -5.55 30.89
N ALA A 421 -21.09 -4.64 30.47
CA ALA A 421 -22.23 -4.98 29.62
C ALA A 421 -21.86 -5.39 28.17
N ASN A 422 -20.60 -5.19 27.73
CA ASN A 422 -20.14 -5.58 26.39
C ASN A 422 -19.74 -7.05 26.28
N ILE A 423 -19.42 -7.73 27.40
CA ILE A 423 -19.01 -9.15 27.38
C ILE A 423 -20.19 -10.14 27.42
N LEU A 424 -21.42 -9.61 27.50
CA LEU A 424 -22.66 -10.39 27.62
C LEU A 424 -23.02 -11.07 26.29
N CYS A 425 -22.99 -12.39 26.28
CA CYS A 425 -23.39 -13.23 25.14
C CYS A 425 -24.78 -13.86 25.37
N THR A 426 -25.27 -14.64 24.41
CA THR A 426 -26.55 -15.38 24.50
C THR A 426 -26.54 -16.52 25.53
N ASN A 427 -25.36 -17.02 25.90
CA ASN A 427 -25.17 -18.07 26.90
C ASN A 427 -25.20 -17.51 28.33
N THR A 428 -26.26 -17.83 29.06
CA THR A 428 -26.48 -17.23 30.38
C THR A 428 -25.62 -17.84 31.48
N LEU A 429 -25.00 -19.02 31.27
CA LEU A 429 -24.00 -19.54 32.21
C LEU A 429 -22.67 -18.79 32.06
N ALA A 430 -22.22 -18.56 30.82
CA ALA A 430 -20.97 -17.85 30.53
C ALA A 430 -20.95 -16.40 31.05
N ASN A 431 -22.11 -15.75 31.11
CA ASN A 431 -22.25 -14.41 31.67
C ASN A 431 -22.18 -14.36 33.22
N ASN A 432 -22.32 -15.49 33.92
CA ASN A 432 -22.50 -15.53 35.38
C ASN A 432 -21.56 -16.50 36.13
N ALA A 433 -20.67 -17.19 35.40
CA ALA A 433 -19.75 -18.18 35.97
C ALA A 433 -18.39 -18.12 35.27
N TRP A 434 -17.36 -18.62 35.94
CA TRP A 434 -16.08 -18.90 35.31
C TRP A 434 -15.95 -20.40 35.03
N PHE A 435 -15.04 -20.77 34.14
CA PHE A 435 -14.86 -22.16 33.71
C PHE A 435 -13.46 -22.65 34.05
N VAL A 436 -13.38 -23.84 34.63
CA VAL A 436 -12.11 -24.39 35.12
C VAL A 436 -12.06 -25.90 34.91
N ARG A 437 -10.90 -26.40 34.44
CA ARG A 437 -10.59 -27.83 34.38
C ARG A 437 -9.97 -28.25 35.70
N ILE A 438 -10.58 -29.20 36.38
CA ILE A 438 -10.07 -29.76 37.64
C ILE A 438 -8.80 -30.56 37.35
N VAL A 439 -7.68 -30.17 37.96
CA VAL A 439 -6.38 -30.84 37.81
C VAL A 439 -6.17 -31.89 38.89
N CYS A 440 -6.51 -31.57 40.14
CA CYS A 440 -6.54 -32.50 41.27
C CYS A 440 -7.37 -31.92 42.43
N PHE A 441 -7.87 -32.79 43.31
CA PHE A 441 -8.47 -32.41 44.60
C PHE A 441 -7.47 -32.64 45.73
N TYR A 442 -7.52 -31.86 46.81
CA TYR A 442 -6.69 -32.07 48.00
C TYR A 442 -7.35 -31.51 49.27
N HIS A 443 -6.82 -31.84 50.45
CA HIS A 443 -7.27 -31.26 51.72
C HIS A 443 -6.30 -30.19 52.22
N ASP A 444 -6.72 -28.92 52.25
CA ASP A 444 -5.91 -27.86 52.84
C ASP A 444 -6.01 -27.89 54.37
N LYS A 445 -4.88 -28.22 55.01
CA LYS A 445 -4.75 -28.25 56.47
C LYS A 445 -4.76 -26.88 57.14
N LYS A 446 -4.64 -25.77 56.39
CA LYS A 446 -4.68 -24.41 56.96
C LYS A 446 -6.12 -23.91 57.12
N THR A 447 -6.98 -24.15 56.12
CA THR A 447 -8.39 -23.75 56.14
C THR A 447 -9.33 -24.86 56.61
N ASP A 448 -8.84 -26.10 56.74
CA ASP A 448 -9.61 -27.32 57.06
C ASP A 448 -10.75 -27.56 56.06
N ARG A 449 -10.42 -27.40 54.77
CA ARG A 449 -11.35 -27.49 53.63
C ARG A 449 -10.79 -28.40 52.55
N ILE A 450 -11.71 -29.05 51.83
CA ILE A 450 -11.38 -29.74 50.58
C ILE A 450 -11.32 -28.69 49.47
N MET A 451 -10.17 -28.67 48.79
CA MET A 451 -9.82 -27.77 47.71
C MET A 451 -9.68 -28.57 46.41
N PHE A 452 -9.70 -27.86 45.29
CA PHE A 452 -9.22 -28.37 44.02
C PHE A 452 -8.27 -27.36 43.39
N HIS A 453 -7.21 -27.86 42.77
CA HIS A 453 -6.38 -27.08 41.88
C HIS A 453 -7.00 -27.12 40.48
N GLY A 454 -7.12 -25.97 39.82
CA GLY A 454 -7.84 -25.86 38.55
C GLY A 454 -7.13 -24.98 37.52
N GLN A 455 -7.12 -25.43 36.25
CA GLN A 455 -6.64 -24.63 35.12
C GLN A 455 -7.82 -23.88 34.49
N TRP A 456 -7.70 -22.56 34.34
CA TRP A 456 -8.78 -21.69 33.90
C TRP A 456 -9.01 -21.73 32.38
N PHE A 457 -10.25 -21.42 31.99
CA PHE A 457 -10.61 -21.02 30.64
C PHE A 457 -11.20 -19.61 30.64
N GLN A 458 -10.94 -18.87 29.56
CA GLN A 458 -11.67 -17.65 29.26
C GLN A 458 -12.81 -17.97 28.29
N HIS A 459 -14.02 -17.46 28.52
CA HIS A 459 -15.06 -17.52 27.49
C HIS A 459 -14.69 -16.60 26.31
N SER A 460 -15.05 -16.97 25.09
CA SER A 460 -14.73 -16.20 23.88
C SER A 460 -15.19 -14.74 23.98
N SER A 461 -16.37 -14.49 24.55
CA SER A 461 -16.90 -13.12 24.78
C SER A 461 -16.22 -12.31 25.89
N GLN A 462 -15.28 -12.91 26.63
CA GLN A 462 -14.47 -12.25 27.66
C GLN A 462 -13.03 -11.97 27.15
N THR A 463 -12.82 -12.07 25.84
CA THR A 463 -11.57 -11.71 25.15
C THR A 463 -11.75 -10.41 24.34
N ILE A 464 -10.75 -10.05 23.52
CA ILE A 464 -10.84 -8.95 22.54
C ILE A 464 -12.05 -9.04 21.58
N LEU A 465 -12.67 -10.22 21.46
CA LEU A 465 -13.88 -10.45 20.65
C LEU A 465 -15.15 -9.84 21.26
N GLU A 466 -15.23 -9.73 22.58
CA GLU A 466 -16.40 -9.22 23.32
C GLU A 466 -17.72 -9.82 22.77
N GLU A 467 -18.71 -8.99 22.41
CA GLU A 467 -20.02 -9.38 21.90
C GLU A 467 -20.04 -10.15 20.56
N THR A 468 -18.89 -10.30 19.87
CA THR A 468 -18.77 -11.14 18.66
C THR A 468 -18.13 -12.50 18.93
N GLY A 469 -17.72 -12.80 20.17
CA GLY A 469 -17.17 -14.11 20.54
C GLY A 469 -18.25 -15.19 20.50
N HIS A 470 -17.90 -16.40 20.07
CA HIS A 470 -18.87 -17.49 19.91
C HIS A 470 -19.46 -17.89 21.28
N SER A 471 -20.79 -17.98 21.38
CA SER A 471 -21.52 -18.15 22.65
C SER A 471 -21.26 -19.46 23.43
N VAL A 472 -20.54 -20.41 22.84
CA VAL A 472 -20.18 -21.70 23.44
C VAL A 472 -18.70 -22.03 23.30
N GLU A 473 -17.85 -21.03 22.98
CA GLU A 473 -16.40 -21.22 22.89
C GLU A 473 -15.70 -20.90 24.23
N LEU A 474 -14.92 -21.87 24.70
CA LEU A 474 -13.94 -21.69 25.76
C LEU A 474 -12.53 -21.70 25.17
N LEU A 475 -11.67 -20.85 25.71
CA LEU A 475 -10.28 -20.70 25.30
C LEU A 475 -9.39 -21.03 26.50
N LEU A 476 -8.38 -21.88 26.28
CA LEU A 476 -7.43 -22.22 27.34
C LEU A 476 -6.56 -21.00 27.65
N ILE A 477 -6.45 -20.60 28.92
CA ILE A 477 -5.49 -19.56 29.33
C ILE A 477 -4.37 -20.19 30.17
N PRO A 478 -3.15 -19.60 30.17
CA PRO A 478 -2.01 -20.11 30.93
C PRO A 478 -2.10 -19.73 32.42
N GLU A 479 -3.29 -19.83 33.01
CA GLU A 479 -3.57 -19.46 34.40
C GLU A 479 -4.19 -20.65 35.15
N CYS A 480 -3.86 -20.80 36.43
CA CYS A 480 -4.38 -21.85 37.30
C CYS A 480 -4.35 -21.42 38.77
N ASP A 481 -5.38 -21.78 39.53
CA ASP A 481 -5.53 -21.40 40.94
C ASP A 481 -6.11 -22.53 41.80
N ASP A 482 -5.90 -22.40 43.11
CA ASP A 482 -6.50 -23.25 44.14
C ASP A 482 -7.85 -22.69 44.60
N ASN A 483 -8.88 -23.53 44.54
CA ASN A 483 -10.27 -23.15 44.74
C ASN A 483 -10.96 -24.10 45.74
N PRO A 484 -11.86 -23.63 46.62
CA PRO A 484 -12.64 -24.52 47.47
C PRO A 484 -13.63 -25.32 46.62
N VAL A 485 -13.82 -26.62 46.88
CA VAL A 485 -14.80 -27.42 46.10
C VAL A 485 -16.24 -26.90 46.21
N ALA A 486 -16.54 -26.09 47.23
CA ALA A 486 -17.80 -25.38 47.39
C ALA A 486 -18.06 -24.29 46.32
N SER A 487 -17.05 -23.80 45.59
CA SER A 487 -17.28 -22.84 44.49
C SER A 487 -17.85 -23.49 43.22
N ILE A 488 -17.86 -24.82 43.13
CA ILE A 488 -18.34 -25.58 41.98
C ILE A 488 -19.87 -25.48 41.89
N LEU A 489 -20.36 -24.78 40.88
CA LEU A 489 -21.79 -24.65 40.58
C LEU A 489 -22.30 -25.93 39.93
N GLU A 490 -21.75 -26.29 38.77
CA GLU A 490 -22.17 -27.46 37.99
C GLU A 490 -21.08 -27.94 37.02
N LYS A 491 -21.22 -29.18 36.55
CA LYS A 491 -20.34 -29.79 35.54
C LYS A 491 -20.76 -29.34 34.14
N VAL A 492 -19.78 -29.01 33.29
CA VAL A 492 -20.01 -28.63 31.89
C VAL A 492 -19.28 -29.58 30.94
N ASN A 493 -19.84 -29.78 29.74
CA ASN A 493 -19.24 -30.63 28.72
C ASN A 493 -18.43 -29.75 27.77
N VAL A 494 -17.13 -30.02 27.63
CA VAL A 494 -16.25 -29.31 26.69
C VAL A 494 -15.74 -30.31 25.65
N HIS A 495 -16.17 -30.15 24.41
CA HIS A 495 -15.61 -30.85 23.26
C HIS A 495 -14.32 -30.17 22.82
N THR A 496 -13.28 -30.90 22.42
CA THR A 496 -12.07 -30.28 21.85
C THR A 496 -12.12 -30.46 20.35
N LEU A 497 -12.19 -29.36 19.59
CA LEU A 497 -12.29 -29.43 18.14
C LEU A 497 -10.99 -29.95 17.54
N GLU A 498 -11.10 -31.04 16.79
CA GLU A 498 -9.98 -31.60 16.04
C GLU A 498 -9.50 -30.64 14.94
N MET A 499 -8.33 -30.91 14.39
CA MET A 499 -7.61 -30.01 13.48
C MET A 499 -8.45 -29.47 12.31
N ASP A 500 -9.13 -30.37 11.59
CA ASP A 500 -9.98 -30.07 10.43
C ASP A 500 -11.48 -29.96 10.79
N GLU A 501 -11.82 -29.99 12.09
CA GLU A 501 -13.20 -29.87 12.58
C GLU A 501 -13.61 -28.39 12.62
N LEU A 502 -14.63 -28.04 11.83
CA LEU A 502 -15.21 -26.70 11.81
C LEU A 502 -16.10 -26.47 13.05
N GLU A 503 -16.23 -25.21 13.46
CA GLU A 503 -17.23 -24.83 14.46
C GLU A 503 -18.66 -25.07 13.95
N GLU A 504 -19.56 -25.46 14.86
CA GLU A 504 -21.00 -25.40 14.60
C GLU A 504 -21.45 -23.93 14.46
N PRO A 505 -22.58 -23.62 13.79
CA PRO A 505 -23.12 -22.27 13.74
C PRO A 505 -23.47 -21.74 15.15
N ASP A 506 -23.25 -20.46 15.42
CA ASP A 506 -23.58 -19.88 16.73
C ASP A 506 -25.10 -19.71 16.89
N ASP A 507 -25.66 -20.38 17.90
CA ASP A 507 -27.10 -20.43 18.18
C ASP A 507 -27.59 -19.15 18.88
N GLU A 508 -28.80 -18.68 18.54
CA GLU A 508 -29.49 -17.65 19.32
C GLU A 508 -29.87 -18.11 20.75
N LYS A 509 -29.99 -19.42 20.94
CA LYS A 509 -30.40 -20.07 22.21
C LYS A 509 -29.46 -21.24 22.50
N PRO A 510 -28.17 -20.96 22.77
CA PRO A 510 -27.15 -22.00 22.91
C PRO A 510 -27.43 -22.91 24.11
N SER A 511 -26.85 -24.10 24.09
CA SER A 511 -26.82 -24.94 25.28
C SER A 511 -25.87 -24.34 26.31
N ASN A 512 -26.41 -23.85 27.43
CA ASN A 512 -25.65 -23.36 28.59
C ASN A 512 -24.61 -24.35 29.17
N ARG A 513 -24.55 -25.61 28.69
CA ARG A 513 -23.75 -26.71 29.27
C ARG A 513 -22.86 -27.43 28.26
N LYS A 514 -22.97 -27.10 26.97
CA LYS A 514 -22.08 -27.63 25.93
C LYS A 514 -21.21 -26.49 25.45
N PHE A 515 -19.91 -26.70 25.54
CA PHE A 515 -18.90 -25.78 25.05
C PHE A 515 -17.95 -26.54 24.13
N PHE A 516 -17.20 -25.81 23.31
CA PHE A 516 -16.05 -26.34 22.61
C PHE A 516 -14.77 -25.57 22.96
N LEU A 517 -13.63 -26.21 22.69
CA LEU A 517 -12.29 -25.69 22.89
C LEU A 517 -11.47 -25.99 21.63
N ARG A 518 -10.81 -24.99 21.04
CA ARG A 518 -9.92 -25.18 19.87
C ARG A 518 -8.52 -24.59 20.03
N MET A 519 -8.38 -23.57 20.87
CA MET A 519 -7.18 -22.74 20.94
C MET A 519 -6.89 -22.31 22.39
N GLN A 520 -5.64 -21.94 22.62
CA GLN A 520 -5.24 -21.15 23.78
C GLN A 520 -5.28 -19.66 23.44
N TYR A 521 -5.61 -18.83 24.43
CA TYR A 521 -5.60 -17.37 24.35
C TYR A 521 -4.50 -16.80 25.24
N ASP A 522 -3.73 -15.87 24.71
CA ASP A 522 -2.74 -15.07 25.45
C ASP A 522 -3.29 -13.65 25.64
N PRO A 523 -3.73 -13.28 26.87
CA PRO A 523 -4.26 -11.95 27.16
C PRO A 523 -3.25 -10.83 26.90
N LYS A 524 -1.94 -11.07 27.05
CA LYS A 524 -0.89 -10.04 26.95
C LYS A 524 -0.69 -9.51 25.53
N TYR A 525 -0.94 -10.34 24.52
CA TYR A 525 -0.80 -10.00 23.10
C TYR A 525 -2.11 -10.12 22.31
N HIS A 526 -3.22 -10.46 22.98
CA HIS A 526 -4.51 -10.81 22.38
C HIS A 526 -4.40 -11.83 21.24
N SER A 527 -3.49 -12.79 21.38
CA SER A 527 -3.25 -13.80 20.36
C SER A 527 -3.89 -15.14 20.70
N PHE A 528 -4.46 -15.76 19.67
CA PHE A 528 -5.11 -17.06 19.70
C PHE A 528 -4.18 -18.03 18.99
N SER A 529 -3.81 -19.13 19.62
CA SER A 529 -2.85 -20.10 19.07
C SER A 529 -3.26 -21.53 19.37
N ASP A 530 -2.61 -22.50 18.72
CA ASP A 530 -2.90 -23.91 18.94
C ASP A 530 -2.75 -24.30 20.42
N LEU A 531 -3.57 -25.26 20.86
CA LEU A 531 -3.43 -25.87 22.18
C LEU A 531 -2.04 -26.51 22.33
N PRO A 532 -1.45 -26.53 23.53
CA PRO A 532 -0.21 -27.26 23.78
C PRO A 532 -0.35 -28.75 23.42
N THR A 533 0.66 -29.31 22.74
CA THR A 533 0.64 -30.73 22.33
C THR A 533 0.60 -31.66 23.54
N ARG A 534 0.03 -32.86 23.35
CA ARG A 534 -0.17 -33.82 24.44
C ARG A 534 1.16 -34.26 25.06
N GLU A 535 2.16 -34.48 24.22
CA GLU A 535 3.51 -34.91 24.59
C GLU A 535 4.14 -33.86 25.51
N ARG A 536 4.10 -32.59 25.12
CA ARG A 536 4.60 -31.46 25.92
C ARG A 536 3.88 -31.33 27.25
N MET A 537 2.55 -31.53 27.27
CA MET A 537 1.76 -31.51 28.50
C MET A 537 2.12 -32.68 29.43
N ASP A 538 2.35 -33.87 28.87
CA ASP A 538 2.74 -35.07 29.62
C ASP A 538 4.22 -35.05 30.05
N GLU A 539 5.11 -34.34 29.37
CA GLU A 539 6.46 -34.01 29.82
C GLU A 539 6.44 -33.07 31.03
N LEU A 540 5.69 -31.97 30.97
CA LEU A 540 5.55 -31.02 32.08
C LEU A 540 4.98 -31.70 33.33
N ARG A 541 4.02 -32.62 33.18
CA ARG A 541 3.41 -33.41 34.27
C ARG A 541 4.34 -34.43 34.95
N LYS A 542 5.48 -34.79 34.34
CA LYS A 542 6.40 -35.81 34.89
C LYS A 542 7.43 -35.24 35.88
N ARG A 543 7.41 -33.93 36.15
CA ARG A 543 8.45 -33.27 36.95
C ARG A 543 8.23 -33.41 38.48
N PRO A 544 9.30 -33.36 39.30
CA PRO A 544 9.22 -33.74 40.71
C PRO A 544 8.69 -32.62 41.63
N ASP A 545 8.65 -31.39 41.14
CA ASP A 545 8.43 -30.16 41.90
C ASP A 545 7.08 -29.51 41.59
N ARG A 546 6.11 -29.82 42.46
CA ARG A 546 4.70 -29.38 42.47
C ARG A 546 3.82 -29.85 41.30
N GLU A 547 3.09 -30.91 41.64
CA GLU A 547 1.70 -31.12 41.25
C GLU A 547 1.43 -31.44 39.77
N GLN A 548 0.28 -32.09 39.53
CA GLN A 548 -0.06 -32.71 38.25
C GLN A 548 -0.49 -31.66 37.19
N CYS A 549 -0.21 -30.38 37.45
CA CYS A 549 -0.56 -29.22 36.64
C CYS A 549 0.57 -28.85 35.70
N ALA A 550 0.39 -29.11 34.40
CA ALA A 550 1.33 -28.66 33.38
C ALA A 550 1.50 -27.13 33.37
N ASN A 551 0.50 -26.37 33.82
CA ASN A 551 0.57 -24.92 33.89
C ASN A 551 1.49 -24.44 35.04
N CYS A 552 1.35 -24.98 36.25
CA CYS A 552 2.28 -24.70 37.35
C CYS A 552 3.71 -25.08 36.99
N ALA A 553 3.92 -26.24 36.36
CA ALA A 553 5.23 -26.65 35.87
C ALA A 553 5.79 -25.69 34.81
N HIS A 554 4.95 -25.16 33.92
CA HIS A 554 5.35 -24.17 32.93
C HIS A 554 5.67 -22.79 33.54
N GLU A 555 4.87 -22.35 34.52
CA GLU A 555 5.10 -21.10 35.25
C GLU A 555 6.38 -21.19 36.09
N ALA A 556 6.59 -22.31 36.79
CA ALA A 556 7.84 -22.60 37.49
C ALA A 556 9.04 -22.58 36.51
N ASP A 557 8.89 -23.13 35.30
CA ASP A 557 9.88 -23.00 34.23
C ASP A 557 10.09 -21.54 33.78
N GLN A 558 9.06 -20.70 33.68
CA GLN A 558 9.24 -19.29 33.32
C GLN A 558 9.94 -18.49 34.43
N ILE A 559 9.57 -18.70 35.70
CA ILE A 559 10.25 -18.10 36.85
C ILE A 559 11.71 -18.57 36.89
N ALA A 560 11.94 -19.87 36.71
CA ALA A 560 13.26 -20.48 36.64
C ALA A 560 14.11 -19.92 35.50
N LEU A 561 13.55 -19.72 34.32
CA LEU A 561 14.23 -19.10 33.18
C LEU A 561 14.51 -17.62 33.42
N ALA A 562 13.67 -16.90 34.18
CA ALA A 562 13.88 -15.49 34.50
C ALA A 562 15.06 -15.23 35.46
N GLU A 563 15.51 -16.25 36.20
CA GLU A 563 16.72 -16.18 37.02
C GLU A 563 17.99 -16.32 36.19
N THR A 564 19.02 -15.53 36.52
CA THR A 564 20.37 -15.71 35.96
C THR A 564 21.00 -16.99 36.51
N ARG A 565 21.30 -17.96 35.65
CA ARG A 565 21.78 -19.31 36.02
C ARG A 565 23.04 -19.71 35.27
N VAL A 566 23.90 -20.52 35.89
CA VAL A 566 25.06 -21.12 35.22
C VAL A 566 24.60 -22.30 34.36
N VAL A 567 24.96 -22.30 33.07
CA VAL A 567 24.69 -23.39 32.12
C VAL A 567 25.97 -23.67 31.33
N GLY A 568 26.56 -24.84 31.53
CA GLY A 568 27.86 -25.17 30.95
C GLY A 568 28.94 -24.19 31.39
N SER A 569 29.55 -23.48 30.44
CA SER A 569 30.54 -22.43 30.67
C SER A 569 29.98 -20.99 30.55
N GLY A 570 28.66 -20.85 30.46
CA GLY A 570 27.97 -19.58 30.26
C GLY A 570 26.93 -19.24 31.32
N LEU A 571 26.35 -18.05 31.19
CA LEU A 571 25.21 -17.60 31.98
C LEU A 571 23.94 -17.59 31.12
N SER A 572 22.87 -18.18 31.62
CA SER A 572 21.55 -18.23 30.99
C SER A 572 20.57 -17.30 31.69
N LYS A 573 19.79 -16.54 30.92
CA LYS A 573 18.61 -15.81 31.40
C LYS A 573 17.55 -15.69 30.30
N PHE A 574 16.28 -15.86 30.66
CA PHE A 574 15.12 -16.01 29.77
C PHE A 574 15.32 -17.08 28.66
N GLY A 575 16.16 -18.08 28.91
CA GLY A 575 16.56 -19.10 27.92
C GLY A 575 17.66 -18.67 26.95
N HIS A 576 18.19 -17.45 27.07
CA HIS A 576 19.31 -16.95 26.28
C HIS A 576 20.62 -17.20 27.03
N ILE A 577 21.49 -18.05 26.48
CA ILE A 577 22.81 -18.37 27.05
C ILE A 577 23.86 -17.42 26.48
N ILE A 578 24.69 -16.84 27.35
CA ILE A 578 25.81 -15.95 27.03
C ILE A 578 27.10 -16.64 27.46
N HIS A 579 28.00 -16.85 26.51
CA HIS A 579 29.31 -17.45 26.70
C HIS A 579 30.42 -16.38 26.67
N ALA A 580 31.62 -16.76 27.11
CA ALA A 580 32.81 -16.00 26.75
C ALA A 580 32.94 -15.92 25.23
N ARG A 581 33.51 -14.82 24.72
CA ARG A 581 33.68 -14.50 23.29
C ARG A 581 32.39 -14.17 22.53
N ASP A 582 31.19 -14.34 23.10
CA ASP A 582 29.97 -13.79 22.50
C ASP A 582 30.05 -12.27 22.38
N PHE A 583 29.41 -11.70 21.36
CA PHE A 583 29.06 -10.29 21.35
C PHE A 583 27.62 -10.11 21.83
N VAL A 584 27.37 -9.01 22.55
CA VAL A 584 26.11 -8.71 23.23
C VAL A 584 25.70 -7.27 22.99
N TYR A 585 24.40 -7.02 23.09
CA TYR A 585 23.85 -5.67 23.22
C TYR A 585 23.71 -5.31 24.69
N ILE A 586 24.23 -4.14 25.07
CA ILE A 586 24.09 -3.58 26.42
C ILE A 586 23.13 -2.39 26.36
N MET A 587 22.16 -2.39 27.26
CA MET A 587 21.20 -1.30 27.42
C MET A 587 21.89 -0.04 27.99
N PRO A 588 21.48 1.17 27.59
CA PRO A 588 22.02 2.40 28.17
C PRO A 588 21.70 2.54 29.66
N GLU A 589 22.68 2.96 30.46
CA GLU A 589 22.54 3.19 31.91
C GLU A 589 21.46 4.22 32.24
N ALA A 590 21.48 5.35 31.53
CA ALA A 590 20.54 6.45 31.71
C ALA A 590 19.23 6.18 30.94
N ARG A 591 18.35 5.36 31.53
CA ARG A 591 16.97 5.05 31.05
C ARG A 591 16.09 6.31 31.01
N THR A 592 16.31 7.16 30.00
CA THR A 592 15.70 8.49 29.82
C THR A 592 14.67 8.49 28.70
N GLU A 593 13.91 9.59 28.56
CA GLU A 593 13.02 9.85 27.41
C GLU A 593 13.77 10.17 26.09
N THR A 594 15.09 10.02 26.05
CA THR A 594 15.94 10.29 24.88
C THR A 594 16.16 9.01 24.08
N LEU A 595 16.31 9.14 22.75
CA LEU A 595 16.60 7.99 21.89
C LEU A 595 18.08 7.62 22.03
N GLN A 596 18.37 6.35 22.28
CA GLN A 596 19.72 5.89 22.62
C GLN A 596 20.02 4.57 21.90
N LEU A 597 21.22 4.42 21.33
CA LEU A 597 21.62 3.17 20.69
C LEU A 597 21.97 2.11 21.73
N LEU A 598 21.66 0.85 21.42
CA LEU A 598 22.26 -0.27 22.13
C LEU A 598 23.77 -0.27 21.90
N HIS A 599 24.53 -0.31 22.99
CA HIS A 599 25.99 -0.45 22.96
C HIS A 599 26.33 -1.88 22.52
N ILE A 600 27.36 -2.03 21.70
CA ILE A 600 27.89 -3.35 21.33
C ILE A 600 29.13 -3.62 22.18
N ALA A 601 29.21 -4.81 22.76
CA ALA A 601 30.40 -5.26 23.46
C ALA A 601 30.66 -6.75 23.25
N ARG A 602 31.91 -7.17 23.41
CA ARG A 602 32.33 -8.58 23.44
C ARG A 602 32.52 -9.03 24.87
N VAL A 603 32.04 -10.21 25.24
CA VAL A 603 32.32 -10.84 26.53
C VAL A 603 33.77 -11.36 26.52
N LYS A 604 34.65 -10.76 27.32
CA LYS A 604 36.03 -11.25 27.54
C LYS A 604 36.04 -12.49 28.42
N SER A 605 35.27 -12.47 29.52
CA SER A 605 35.20 -13.54 30.50
C SER A 605 33.86 -13.55 31.22
N VAL A 606 33.47 -14.73 31.71
CA VAL A 606 32.25 -14.98 32.47
C VAL A 606 32.67 -15.37 33.90
N ASP A 607 32.23 -14.61 34.91
CA ASP A 607 32.39 -14.97 36.32
C ASP A 607 31.16 -15.77 36.76
N LEU A 608 31.29 -17.09 36.84
CA LEU A 608 30.19 -18.01 37.17
C LEU A 608 29.78 -17.93 38.65
N GLU A 609 30.68 -17.47 39.54
CA GLU A 609 30.39 -17.33 40.97
C GLU A 609 29.58 -16.05 41.23
N LYS A 610 30.01 -14.92 40.66
CA LYS A 610 29.30 -13.63 40.79
C LYS A 610 28.12 -13.48 39.83
N ARG A 611 28.06 -14.31 38.77
CA ARG A 611 27.12 -14.21 37.65
C ARG A 611 27.27 -12.89 36.88
N GLU A 612 28.51 -12.45 36.72
CA GLU A 612 28.90 -11.21 36.06
C GLU A 612 29.66 -11.47 34.76
N LEU A 613 29.63 -10.52 33.83
CA LEU A 613 30.33 -10.55 32.56
C LEU A 613 31.36 -9.42 32.50
N THR A 614 32.61 -9.73 32.20
CA THR A 614 33.60 -8.71 31.84
C THR A 614 33.56 -8.49 30.34
N VAL A 615 33.34 -7.25 29.89
CA VAL A 615 33.12 -6.93 28.47
C VAL A 615 34.13 -5.93 27.90
N LYS A 616 34.36 -5.95 26.58
CA LYS A 616 35.08 -4.93 25.80
C LYS A 616 34.10 -4.20 24.88
N TYR A 617 33.99 -2.88 24.96
CA TYR A 617 33.08 -2.12 24.10
C TYR A 617 33.60 -1.94 22.67
N TYR A 618 32.67 -1.78 21.73
CA TYR A 618 32.93 -1.45 20.33
C TYR A 618 32.12 -0.21 19.93
N VAL A 619 32.75 0.69 19.19
CA VAL A 619 32.17 1.98 18.75
C VAL A 619 31.79 1.88 17.27
N ARG A 620 30.70 2.52 16.87
CA ARG A 620 30.23 2.56 15.46
C ARG A 620 31.03 3.61 14.68
N ALA A 621 31.35 3.33 13.43
CA ALA A 621 31.93 4.33 12.54
C ALA A 621 30.89 5.39 12.10
N GLU A 622 31.34 6.61 11.84
CA GLU A 622 30.45 7.72 11.42
C GLU A 622 29.90 7.54 9.99
N ASP A 623 30.66 6.88 9.10
CA ASP A 623 30.30 6.66 7.68
C ASP A 623 29.44 5.41 7.44
N ASP A 624 29.51 4.45 8.35
CA ASP A 624 28.71 3.23 8.33
C ASP A 624 28.41 2.75 9.75
N SER A 625 27.15 2.90 10.18
CA SER A 625 26.67 2.44 11.49
C SER A 625 26.79 0.92 11.72
N ARG A 626 27.07 0.14 10.66
CA ARG A 626 27.37 -1.30 10.72
C ARG A 626 28.87 -1.62 10.77
N ARG A 627 29.75 -0.64 10.51
CA ARG A 627 31.20 -0.75 10.71
C ARG A 627 31.53 -0.42 12.16
N LEU A 628 32.39 -1.21 12.79
CA LEU A 628 32.82 -1.03 14.17
C LEU A 628 34.32 -0.76 14.27
N TYR A 629 34.71 -0.12 15.38
CA TYR A 629 36.07 -0.01 15.89
C TYR A 629 36.12 -0.58 17.31
N SER A 630 37.28 -1.11 17.72
CA SER A 630 37.46 -1.54 19.10
C SER A 630 37.55 -0.33 20.03
N SER A 631 37.14 -0.49 21.30
CA SER A 631 37.40 0.50 22.34
C SER A 631 38.27 -0.12 23.44
N PRO A 632 39.24 0.62 24.00
CA PRO A 632 39.98 0.14 25.18
C PRO A 632 39.09 0.06 26.43
N ARG A 633 37.88 0.65 26.42
CA ARG A 633 36.93 0.58 27.53
C ARG A 633 36.44 -0.85 27.75
N GLY A 634 36.62 -1.33 28.97
CA GLY A 634 35.98 -2.55 29.46
C GLY A 634 35.39 -2.34 30.84
N ASN A 635 34.19 -2.87 31.05
CA ASN A 635 33.44 -2.81 32.30
C ASN A 635 33.02 -4.23 32.72
N THR A 636 32.59 -4.36 33.97
CA THR A 636 31.76 -5.49 34.41
C THR A 636 30.29 -5.12 34.20
N VAL A 637 29.50 -6.04 33.65
CA VAL A 637 28.05 -5.90 33.46
C VAL A 637 27.33 -7.16 33.92
N SER A 638 26.06 -7.01 34.30
CA SER A 638 25.18 -8.12 34.70
C SER A 638 24.31 -8.60 33.54
N MET A 639 23.64 -9.73 33.70
CA MET A 639 22.67 -10.23 32.70
C MET A 639 21.40 -9.36 32.65
N GLU A 640 21.18 -8.54 33.68
CA GLU A 640 20.11 -7.55 33.81
C GLU A 640 20.35 -6.29 32.95
N ASP A 641 21.59 -6.05 32.54
CA ASP A 641 22.00 -4.89 31.72
C ASP A 641 21.97 -5.19 30.20
N LEU A 642 21.79 -6.46 29.82
CA LEU A 642 21.79 -6.89 28.42
C LEU A 642 20.41 -6.79 27.77
N ASP A 643 20.38 -6.40 26.50
CA ASP A 643 19.23 -6.72 25.64
C ASP A 643 19.37 -8.18 25.18
N LEU A 644 18.56 -9.06 25.75
CA LEU A 644 18.62 -10.50 25.52
C LEU A 644 17.79 -10.94 24.30
N ASP A 645 16.95 -10.08 23.72
CA ASP A 645 16.04 -10.48 22.63
C ASP A 645 16.78 -10.90 21.35
N THR A 646 17.91 -10.26 21.04
CA THR A 646 18.84 -10.66 19.96
C THR A 646 20.30 -10.35 20.33
N ARG A 647 21.29 -10.75 19.50
CA ARG A 647 22.70 -10.41 19.71
C ARG A 647 23.42 -10.06 18.40
N PRO A 648 24.42 -9.16 18.42
CA PRO A 648 25.20 -8.81 17.23
C PRO A 648 26.17 -9.94 16.84
N PHE A 649 26.40 -10.12 15.55
CA PHE A 649 27.45 -10.98 15.00
C PHE A 649 28.41 -10.18 14.14
N ILE A 650 29.71 -10.34 14.36
CA ILE A 650 30.75 -9.49 13.75
C ILE A 650 31.67 -10.31 12.83
N ARG A 651 32.09 -9.70 11.72
CA ARG A 651 33.02 -10.30 10.77
C ARG A 651 34.11 -9.32 10.32
N ARG A 652 35.37 -9.77 10.34
CA ARG A 652 36.52 -9.04 9.79
C ARG A 652 36.57 -9.15 8.26
N PHE A 653 36.93 -8.05 7.59
CA PHE A 653 37.24 -8.02 6.16
C PHE A 653 38.57 -7.26 5.94
N THR A 654 39.34 -7.67 4.93
CA THR A 654 40.66 -7.08 4.59
C THR A 654 40.64 -6.37 3.23
N PRO A 655 41.11 -5.11 3.11
CA PRO A 655 40.98 -4.29 1.92
C PRO A 655 41.43 -4.96 0.59
N ARG A 656 42.54 -5.69 0.59
CA ARG A 656 43.13 -6.30 -0.62
C ARG A 656 42.25 -7.39 -1.28
N LYS A 657 41.17 -7.89 -0.67
CA LYS A 657 40.34 -9.00 -1.20
C LYS A 657 38.87 -8.62 -1.42
N TYR A 658 38.60 -7.84 -2.47
CA TYR A 658 37.26 -7.55 -3.05
C TYR A 658 36.15 -7.40 -1.99
N THR A 659 36.24 -6.32 -1.22
CA THR A 659 35.53 -6.16 0.06
C THR A 659 34.05 -5.82 -0.05
N SER A 660 33.66 -4.84 -0.86
CA SER A 660 32.32 -4.23 -0.78
C SER A 660 31.15 -5.20 -1.01
N SER A 661 31.25 -6.13 -1.97
CA SER A 661 30.17 -7.10 -2.25
C SER A 661 30.04 -8.16 -1.14
N ARG A 662 31.15 -8.61 -0.58
CA ARG A 662 31.16 -9.62 0.50
C ARG A 662 30.66 -9.03 1.82
N ILE A 663 31.01 -7.79 2.12
CA ILE A 663 30.47 -7.02 3.24
C ILE A 663 28.95 -6.85 3.06
N GLN A 664 28.50 -6.48 1.86
CA GLN A 664 27.06 -6.32 1.60
C GLN A 664 26.29 -7.63 1.74
N HIS A 665 26.77 -8.74 1.19
CA HIS A 665 26.13 -10.05 1.36
C HIS A 665 26.03 -10.46 2.84
N TRP A 666 27.10 -10.23 3.61
CA TRP A 666 27.07 -10.46 5.06
C TRP A 666 26.01 -9.59 5.74
N ILE A 667 25.95 -8.29 5.43
CA ILE A 667 24.99 -7.34 6.01
C ILE A 667 23.54 -7.59 5.59
N ASP A 668 23.30 -8.17 4.41
CA ASP A 668 21.97 -8.49 3.89
C ASP A 668 21.37 -9.73 4.57
N ASP A 669 22.21 -10.73 4.91
CA ASP A 669 21.80 -11.97 5.56
C ASP A 669 21.00 -11.71 6.86
N ASP A 670 21.48 -10.82 7.74
CA ASP A 670 20.83 -10.52 9.02
C ASP A 670 20.92 -9.04 9.44
N GLU A 671 19.95 -8.58 10.24
CA GLU A 671 19.88 -7.20 10.73
C GLU A 671 20.85 -6.91 11.87
N ASP A 672 21.28 -7.95 12.58
CA ASP A 672 22.27 -7.92 13.65
C ASP A 672 23.71 -8.25 13.16
N HIS A 673 23.95 -8.29 11.84
CA HIS A 673 25.29 -8.44 11.26
C HIS A 673 26.06 -7.11 11.16
N PHE A 674 27.24 -7.08 11.78
CA PHE A 674 28.21 -5.99 11.81
C PHE A 674 29.57 -6.42 11.23
N TYR A 675 30.46 -5.46 10.98
CA TYR A 675 31.77 -5.75 10.40
C TYR A 675 32.88 -4.82 10.87
N ILE A 676 34.12 -5.26 10.71
CA ILE A 676 35.33 -4.49 10.97
C ILE A 676 36.22 -4.53 9.73
N LEU A 677 36.83 -3.38 9.43
CA LEU A 677 37.88 -3.23 8.41
C LEU A 677 39.18 -2.89 9.13
N ASN A 678 40.17 -3.79 9.05
CA ASN A 678 41.53 -3.44 9.41
C ASN A 678 42.20 -2.95 8.12
N ASP A 679 42.65 -1.70 8.11
CA ASP A 679 43.57 -1.25 7.07
C ASP A 679 44.92 -1.98 7.27
N GLU A 680 45.56 -2.37 6.18
CA GLU A 680 46.92 -2.90 6.24
C GLU A 680 47.86 -1.69 6.43
N MET A 681 48.77 -1.76 7.41
CA MET A 681 49.96 -0.89 7.43
C MET A 681 50.60 -0.98 6.05
N THR A 682 50.83 0.14 5.37
CA THR A 682 51.64 0.08 4.16
C THR A 682 53.10 0.03 4.60
N ASP A 683 53.91 -0.80 3.94
CA ASP A 683 55.35 -0.93 4.26
C ASP A 683 56.14 0.38 3.98
N ASP A 684 55.45 1.42 3.50
CA ASP A 684 55.97 2.78 3.25
C ASP A 684 55.69 3.76 4.44
N ASP A 685 54.96 3.35 5.49
CA ASP A 685 54.54 4.22 6.62
C ASP A 685 55.56 4.33 7.79
N GLU A 686 56.82 3.94 7.61
CA GLU A 686 57.84 3.96 8.70
C GLU A 686 58.38 5.37 9.06
N ASP A 687 58.17 6.40 8.21
CA ASP A 687 58.90 7.69 8.26
C ASP A 687 58.04 8.95 8.57
N GLU A 688 56.74 8.85 8.88
CA GLU A 688 55.94 10.01 9.34
C GLU A 688 55.60 9.93 10.84
N GLU A 689 56.12 10.87 11.64
CA GLU A 689 55.75 11.07 13.05
C GLU A 689 54.25 11.36 13.18
N LYS A 690 53.46 10.35 13.51
CA LYS A 690 52.04 10.51 13.82
C LYS A 690 51.86 11.43 15.02
N THR A 691 51.16 12.55 14.82
CA THR A 691 50.75 13.43 15.92
C THR A 691 49.71 12.73 16.81
N PRO A 692 49.71 12.94 18.14
CA PRO A 692 48.82 12.21 19.07
C PRO A 692 47.31 12.48 18.93
N GLU A 693 46.87 13.20 17.90
CA GLU A 693 45.46 13.59 17.67
C GLU A 693 44.83 12.83 16.49
N ASP A 694 45.61 12.07 15.71
CA ASP A 694 45.10 11.32 14.54
C ASP A 694 44.79 9.85 14.90
N ASP A 695 43.95 9.68 15.93
CA ASP A 695 43.60 8.41 16.61
C ASP A 695 42.62 7.54 15.78
N ARG A 696 42.96 7.34 14.49
CA ARG A 696 42.14 6.62 13.50
C ARG A 696 42.20 5.09 13.66
N GLY A 697 41.64 4.62 14.77
CA GLY A 697 41.16 3.25 14.97
C GLY A 697 42.25 2.19 15.17
N ASP A 698 42.43 1.77 16.42
CA ASP A 698 43.29 0.64 16.80
C ASP A 698 43.08 -0.58 15.89
N TYR A 699 44.20 -1.16 15.43
CA TYR A 699 44.22 -2.47 14.79
C TYR A 699 43.57 -3.50 15.74
N VAL A 700 42.49 -4.14 15.29
CA VAL A 700 41.81 -5.16 16.10
C VAL A 700 42.48 -6.51 15.87
N GLU A 701 43.10 -7.05 16.92
CA GLU A 701 43.74 -8.37 16.92
C GLU A 701 42.72 -9.49 16.62
N ASP A 702 43.18 -10.59 16.02
CA ASP A 702 42.29 -11.70 15.65
C ASP A 702 41.67 -12.38 16.88
N ASP A 703 42.44 -12.55 17.96
CA ASP A 703 41.97 -13.00 19.29
C ASP A 703 40.84 -12.13 19.84
N ASP A 704 40.77 -10.85 19.43
CA ASP A 704 39.73 -9.91 19.88
C ASP A 704 38.40 -10.06 19.10
N LEU A 705 38.39 -10.86 18.04
CA LEU A 705 37.24 -11.10 17.14
C LEU A 705 36.74 -12.55 17.10
N GLU A 706 37.45 -13.49 17.74
CA GLU A 706 36.93 -14.83 17.96
C GLU A 706 35.56 -14.76 18.64
N GLN A 707 34.59 -15.55 18.15
CA GLN A 707 33.25 -15.68 18.72
C GLN A 707 33.12 -17.05 19.39
N CYS A 708 32.10 -17.23 20.25
CA CYS A 708 31.76 -18.57 20.73
C CYS A 708 31.38 -19.46 19.54
N GLU A 709 32.09 -20.57 19.33
CA GLU A 709 31.88 -21.45 18.17
C GLU A 709 30.45 -22.02 18.15
N GLU A 710 29.94 -22.44 19.31
CA GLU A 710 28.57 -23.00 19.43
C GLU A 710 27.51 -21.95 19.03
N CYS A 711 27.55 -20.75 19.61
CA CYS A 711 26.57 -19.71 19.35
C CYS A 711 26.68 -19.16 17.91
N SER A 712 27.90 -19.03 17.38
CA SER A 712 28.13 -18.60 16.00
C SER A 712 27.66 -19.66 14.99
N ALA A 713 27.99 -20.94 15.23
CA ALA A 713 27.56 -22.06 14.39
C ALA A 713 26.04 -22.23 14.38
N ALA A 714 25.37 -22.12 15.53
CA ALA A 714 23.91 -22.21 15.61
C ALA A 714 23.21 -21.11 14.79
N HIS A 715 23.71 -19.87 14.85
CA HIS A 715 23.17 -18.76 14.06
C HIS A 715 23.44 -18.90 12.57
N LEU A 716 24.67 -19.30 12.18
CA LEU A 716 25.00 -19.57 10.78
C LEU A 716 24.23 -20.77 10.22
N ALA A 717 23.96 -21.80 11.03
CA ALA A 717 23.15 -22.95 10.64
C ALA A 717 21.70 -22.54 10.32
N ARG A 718 21.08 -21.66 11.12
CA ARG A 718 19.75 -21.08 10.83
C ARG A 718 19.72 -20.30 9.50
N ILE A 719 20.75 -19.49 9.22
CA ILE A 719 20.85 -18.75 7.96
C ILE A 719 21.04 -19.72 6.78
N GLU A 720 21.86 -20.76 6.96
CA GLU A 720 22.12 -21.75 5.93
C GLU A 720 20.93 -22.72 5.73
N GLU A 721 20.09 -22.95 6.74
CA GLU A 721 18.82 -23.66 6.62
C GLU A 721 17.87 -22.94 5.66
N ALA A 722 17.65 -21.63 5.86
CA ALA A 722 16.85 -20.81 4.95
C ALA A 722 17.39 -20.84 3.51
N LYS A 723 18.71 -20.73 3.35
CA LYS A 723 19.39 -20.84 2.04
C LYS A 723 19.27 -22.23 1.43
N ARG A 724 19.38 -23.30 2.24
CA ARG A 724 19.22 -24.70 1.80
C ARG A 724 17.79 -24.98 1.36
N TYR A 725 16.80 -24.52 2.12
CA TYR A 725 15.39 -24.58 1.75
C TYR A 725 15.18 -23.91 0.39
N LYS A 726 15.64 -22.66 0.24
CA LYS A 726 15.54 -21.91 -1.02
C LYS A 726 16.22 -22.61 -2.21
N ARG A 727 17.37 -23.26 -2.00
CA ARG A 727 18.06 -24.04 -3.06
C ARG A 727 17.35 -25.34 -3.41
N LYS A 728 16.62 -25.95 -2.47
CA LYS A 728 15.89 -27.22 -2.67
C LYS A 728 14.49 -27.01 -3.29
N HIS A 729 13.79 -25.96 -2.86
CA HIS A 729 12.36 -25.76 -3.11
C HIS A 729 12.02 -24.43 -3.83
N GLY A 730 12.98 -23.54 -4.04
CA GLY A 730 12.73 -22.20 -4.58
C GLY A 730 12.28 -21.20 -3.51
N GLN A 731 11.74 -20.06 -3.94
CA GLN A 731 11.11 -19.08 -3.04
C GLN A 731 9.65 -19.47 -2.80
N VAL A 732 9.16 -19.27 -1.57
CA VAL A 732 7.76 -19.58 -1.22
C VAL A 732 6.83 -18.59 -1.94
N PRO A 733 5.83 -19.06 -2.71
CA PRO A 733 4.96 -18.19 -3.49
C PRO A 733 3.91 -17.50 -2.61
N VAL A 734 3.64 -16.24 -2.95
CA VAL A 734 2.68 -15.35 -2.27
C VAL A 734 1.65 -14.84 -3.27
N LEU A 735 0.38 -14.83 -2.85
CA LEU A 735 -0.71 -14.09 -3.48
C LEU A 735 -0.95 -12.80 -2.70
N GLU A 736 -0.73 -11.64 -3.33
CA GLU A 736 -1.04 -10.32 -2.74
C GLU A 736 -2.34 -9.75 -3.32
N VAL A 737 -3.35 -9.51 -2.49
CA VAL A 737 -4.60 -8.83 -2.89
C VAL A 737 -4.59 -7.37 -2.44
N PHE A 738 -5.19 -6.48 -3.24
CA PHE A 738 -5.06 -5.02 -3.09
C PHE A 738 -3.60 -4.56 -3.14
N ALA A 739 -2.82 -5.14 -4.05
CA ALA A 739 -1.38 -4.97 -4.10
C ALA A 739 -0.92 -3.52 -4.33
N GLY A 740 -1.79 -2.68 -4.90
CA GLY A 740 -1.51 -1.30 -5.21
C GLY A 740 -0.25 -1.17 -6.08
N ALA A 741 0.71 -0.38 -5.60
CA ALA A 741 2.00 -0.21 -6.26
C ALA A 741 3.08 -1.21 -5.77
N GLY A 742 2.71 -2.30 -5.09
CA GLY A 742 3.63 -3.37 -4.69
C GLY A 742 4.56 -3.07 -3.52
N GLY A 743 4.19 -2.16 -2.60
CA GLY A 743 5.04 -1.84 -1.43
C GLY A 743 5.24 -3.00 -0.46
N LEU A 744 4.21 -3.83 -0.26
CA LEU A 744 4.28 -5.03 0.58
C LEU A 744 5.10 -6.12 -0.14
N SER A 745 4.77 -6.43 -1.39
CA SER A 745 5.53 -7.28 -2.30
C SER A 745 7.02 -6.92 -2.37
N GLN A 746 7.36 -5.65 -2.52
CA GLN A 746 8.75 -5.18 -2.56
C GLN A 746 9.50 -5.47 -1.24
N GLY A 747 8.81 -5.48 -0.10
CA GLY A 747 9.37 -5.90 1.19
C GLY A 747 9.50 -7.42 1.31
N PHE A 748 8.50 -8.19 0.88
CA PHE A 748 8.55 -9.66 0.86
C PHE A 748 9.65 -10.19 -0.09
N CYS A 749 9.77 -9.64 -1.29
CA CYS A 749 10.86 -9.96 -2.21
C CYS A 749 12.23 -9.51 -1.68
N LYS A 750 12.28 -8.50 -0.79
CA LYS A 750 13.53 -8.01 -0.17
C LYS A 750 14.07 -8.92 0.94
N SER A 751 13.23 -9.70 1.63
CA SER A 751 13.75 -10.77 2.51
C SER A 751 14.42 -11.88 1.69
N GLY A 752 13.95 -12.09 0.45
CA GLY A 752 14.50 -13.05 -0.48
C GLY A 752 14.06 -14.50 -0.23
N PHE A 753 13.26 -14.76 0.81
CA PHE A 753 12.69 -16.08 1.09
C PHE A 753 11.36 -16.31 0.35
N PHE A 754 10.52 -15.27 0.29
CA PHE A 754 9.24 -15.27 -0.40
C PHE A 754 9.33 -14.63 -1.78
N THR A 755 8.38 -14.92 -2.66
CA THR A 755 8.18 -14.22 -3.94
C THR A 755 6.70 -13.99 -4.19
N THR A 756 6.29 -12.77 -4.57
CA THR A 756 4.92 -12.55 -5.02
C THR A 756 4.76 -13.15 -6.41
N GLN A 757 4.05 -14.27 -6.51
CA GLN A 757 3.81 -14.93 -7.80
C GLN A 757 2.54 -14.39 -8.46
N HIS A 758 1.53 -14.04 -7.65
CA HIS A 758 0.28 -13.46 -8.13
C HIS A 758 -0.05 -12.19 -7.35
N ALA A 759 -0.50 -11.15 -8.04
CA ALA A 759 -0.96 -9.91 -7.44
C ALA A 759 -2.33 -9.52 -8.01
N LEU A 760 -3.29 -9.20 -7.15
CA LEU A 760 -4.62 -8.71 -7.56
C LEU A 760 -4.77 -7.24 -7.18
N GLU A 761 -5.04 -6.40 -8.18
CA GLU A 761 -5.18 -4.95 -8.01
C GLU A 761 -6.27 -4.41 -8.92
N TRP A 762 -7.17 -3.59 -8.37
CA TRP A 762 -8.30 -3.01 -9.12
C TRP A 762 -7.90 -1.79 -9.95
N SER A 763 -6.98 -0.96 -9.45
CA SER A 763 -6.56 0.29 -10.09
C SER A 763 -5.56 0.02 -11.20
N TYR A 764 -6.00 0.08 -12.46
CA TYR A 764 -5.14 -0.10 -13.65
C TYR A 764 -3.78 0.63 -13.58
N PRO A 765 -3.68 1.92 -13.17
CA PRO A 765 -2.37 2.57 -13.03
C PRO A 765 -1.43 1.98 -11.96
N ALA A 766 -2.00 1.36 -10.93
CA ALA A 766 -1.26 0.72 -9.84
C ALA A 766 -0.82 -0.69 -10.27
N ALA A 767 -1.71 -1.47 -10.90
CA ALA A 767 -1.39 -2.74 -11.55
C ALA A 767 -0.27 -2.55 -12.60
N LYS A 768 -0.37 -1.54 -13.47
CA LYS A 768 0.71 -1.21 -14.41
C LYS A 768 1.97 -0.71 -13.73
N THR A 769 1.90 -0.05 -12.58
CA THR A 769 3.09 0.28 -11.77
C THR A 769 3.76 -0.98 -11.21
N PHE A 770 2.98 -1.98 -10.80
CA PHE A 770 3.47 -3.29 -10.36
C PHE A 770 4.17 -4.03 -11.51
N GLU A 771 3.53 -4.08 -12.69
CA GLU A 771 4.09 -4.68 -13.92
C GLU A 771 5.24 -3.87 -14.56
N TYR A 772 5.40 -2.58 -14.26
CA TYR A 772 5.96 -1.62 -15.23
C TYR A 772 7.34 -2.02 -15.78
N GLY A 773 7.35 -2.50 -17.02
CA GLY A 773 8.57 -2.85 -17.76
C GLY A 773 8.37 -3.63 -19.06
N ARG A 774 7.13 -4.00 -19.43
CA ARG A 774 6.88 -4.56 -20.77
C ARG A 774 7.09 -3.48 -21.83
N ALA A 775 8.15 -3.64 -22.63
CA ALA A 775 8.12 -3.15 -24.00
C ALA A 775 7.01 -3.89 -24.75
N PHE A 776 6.30 -3.18 -25.63
CA PHE A 776 5.25 -3.73 -26.48
C PHE A 776 5.87 -4.79 -27.41
N ILE A 777 5.63 -6.08 -27.17
CA ILE A 777 6.20 -7.16 -28.01
C ILE A 777 5.34 -7.31 -29.27
N ALA A 778 5.59 -6.40 -30.22
CA ALA A 778 5.45 -6.69 -31.65
C ALA A 778 6.83 -6.87 -32.33
N PHE A 779 7.93 -6.42 -31.70
CA PHE A 779 9.28 -6.58 -32.23
C PHE A 779 10.27 -7.11 -31.19
N ARG A 780 10.90 -8.26 -31.49
CA ARG A 780 11.66 -9.06 -30.51
C ARG A 780 13.12 -8.63 -30.33
N VAL A 781 13.42 -7.33 -30.45
CA VAL A 781 14.78 -6.78 -30.57
C VAL A 781 14.98 -5.45 -29.81
N LEU A 782 15.94 -5.44 -28.87
CA LEU A 782 16.69 -4.27 -28.36
C LEU A 782 15.98 -3.11 -27.60
N THR A 783 15.16 -3.37 -26.57
CA THR A 783 15.04 -2.40 -25.44
C THR A 783 15.15 -3.07 -24.06
N SER A 784 16.08 -2.57 -23.24
CA SER A 784 16.42 -3.15 -21.92
C SER A 784 15.62 -2.53 -20.77
N THR A 785 14.30 -2.64 -20.82
CA THR A 785 13.41 -2.16 -19.74
C THR A 785 13.18 -3.30 -18.73
N ARG A 786 13.46 -3.04 -17.44
CA ARG A 786 13.26 -4.02 -16.36
C ARG A 786 11.94 -3.73 -15.65
N MET A 787 11.14 -4.77 -15.42
CA MET A 787 9.92 -4.71 -14.60
C MET A 787 10.28 -4.54 -13.11
N ASN A 788 9.38 -3.93 -12.33
CA ASN A 788 9.52 -3.88 -10.87
C ASN A 788 9.40 -5.30 -10.27
N HIS A 789 8.41 -6.08 -10.74
CA HIS A 789 8.19 -7.48 -10.37
C HIS A 789 8.01 -8.35 -11.63
N PRO A 790 9.11 -8.80 -12.27
CA PRO A 790 9.05 -9.50 -13.56
C PRO A 790 8.43 -10.90 -13.50
N GLU A 791 8.52 -11.58 -12.35
CA GLU A 791 8.04 -12.95 -12.13
C GLU A 791 6.58 -13.02 -11.63
N THR A 792 5.86 -11.89 -11.60
CA THR A 792 4.51 -11.80 -11.00
C THR A 792 3.42 -11.68 -12.06
N THR A 793 2.43 -12.57 -12.01
CA THR A 793 1.19 -12.44 -12.77
C THR A 793 0.28 -11.43 -12.06
N VAL A 794 -0.01 -10.30 -12.73
CA VAL A 794 -0.85 -9.22 -12.18
C VAL A 794 -2.26 -9.29 -12.75
N HIS A 795 -3.20 -9.65 -11.89
CA HIS A 795 -4.64 -9.69 -12.12
C HIS A 795 -5.24 -8.30 -11.89
N CYS A 796 -5.42 -7.55 -12.98
CA CYS A 796 -6.09 -6.26 -12.94
C CYS A 796 -7.61 -6.46 -12.88
N THR A 797 -8.20 -6.68 -11.70
CA THR A 797 -9.64 -6.97 -11.56
C THR A 797 -10.20 -6.64 -10.17
N ASP A 798 -11.52 -6.70 -10.00
CA ASP A 798 -12.19 -6.55 -8.70
C ASP A 798 -12.10 -7.85 -7.90
N ILE A 799 -11.76 -7.75 -6.61
CA ILE A 799 -11.72 -8.91 -5.70
C ILE A 799 -13.09 -9.60 -5.60
N ASN A 800 -14.19 -8.86 -5.67
CA ASN A 800 -15.54 -9.42 -5.59
C ASN A 800 -15.88 -10.25 -6.85
N ALA A 801 -15.35 -9.85 -8.02
CA ALA A 801 -15.47 -10.63 -9.24
C ALA A 801 -14.62 -11.91 -9.16
N MET A 802 -13.39 -11.82 -8.65
CA MET A 802 -12.51 -12.97 -8.41
C MET A 802 -13.13 -13.97 -7.41
N VAL A 803 -13.63 -13.51 -6.25
CA VAL A 803 -14.28 -14.37 -5.25
C VAL A 803 -15.52 -15.05 -5.84
N ARG A 804 -16.38 -14.30 -6.54
CA ARG A 804 -17.58 -14.86 -7.20
C ARG A 804 -17.21 -15.96 -8.21
N TYR A 805 -16.24 -15.67 -9.09
CA TYR A 805 -15.74 -16.63 -10.08
C TYR A 805 -15.17 -17.90 -9.42
N LEU A 806 -14.36 -17.76 -8.37
CA LEU A 806 -13.76 -18.90 -7.66
C LEU A 806 -14.81 -19.80 -6.98
N LEU A 807 -15.78 -19.21 -6.27
CA LEU A 807 -16.86 -19.96 -5.62
C LEU A 807 -17.72 -20.72 -6.65
N GLN A 808 -18.07 -20.07 -7.76
CA GLN A 808 -18.84 -20.69 -8.84
C GLN A 808 -18.07 -21.84 -9.53
N ARG A 809 -16.74 -21.69 -9.67
CA ARG A 809 -15.84 -22.73 -10.21
C ARG A 809 -15.71 -23.92 -9.26
N GLU A 810 -15.68 -23.70 -7.94
CA GLU A 810 -15.69 -24.77 -6.93
C GLU A 810 -16.99 -25.59 -6.95
N GLU A 811 -18.13 -24.96 -7.23
CA GLU A 811 -19.41 -25.65 -7.47
C GLU A 811 -19.52 -26.35 -8.83
N GLY A 812 -18.52 -26.23 -9.72
CA GLY A 812 -18.56 -26.81 -11.06
C GLY A 812 -19.55 -26.14 -12.01
N LYS A 813 -19.95 -24.88 -11.77
CA LYS A 813 -20.84 -24.12 -12.68
C LYS A 813 -20.04 -23.46 -13.80
N GLU A 814 -20.42 -23.66 -15.06
CA GLU A 814 -19.85 -22.92 -16.19
C GLU A 814 -20.01 -21.40 -16.00
N GLN A 815 -18.90 -20.67 -16.08
CA GLN A 815 -18.85 -19.20 -15.99
C GLN A 815 -18.21 -18.59 -17.25
N PRO A 816 -18.57 -17.35 -17.63
CA PRO A 816 -17.76 -16.60 -18.59
C PRO A 816 -16.35 -16.33 -18.00
N PRO A 817 -15.31 -16.23 -18.85
CA PRO A 817 -13.94 -15.92 -18.41
C PRO A 817 -13.87 -14.64 -17.56
N LEU A 818 -13.03 -14.66 -16.52
CA LEU A 818 -12.94 -13.55 -15.55
C LEU A 818 -12.47 -12.26 -16.23
N ARG A 819 -13.29 -11.20 -16.17
CA ARG A 819 -12.99 -9.93 -16.84
C ARG A 819 -11.73 -9.24 -16.28
N SER A 820 -10.88 -8.79 -17.20
CA SER A 820 -9.79 -7.85 -16.95
C SER A 820 -10.30 -6.39 -16.95
N LEU A 821 -9.75 -5.58 -16.05
CA LEU A 821 -9.87 -4.11 -16.02
C LEU A 821 -8.67 -3.40 -16.67
N ASP A 822 -7.67 -4.17 -17.13
CA ASP A 822 -6.62 -3.69 -18.02
C ASP A 822 -7.17 -3.63 -19.46
N PRO A 823 -7.28 -2.44 -20.08
CA PRO A 823 -7.86 -2.26 -21.41
C PRO A 823 -7.04 -2.92 -22.52
N ASP A 824 -5.77 -3.24 -22.27
CA ASP A 824 -4.87 -3.87 -23.25
C ASP A 824 -4.91 -5.42 -23.17
N LYS A 825 -5.69 -6.00 -22.25
CA LYS A 825 -5.80 -7.45 -22.03
C LYS A 825 -7.20 -7.97 -22.34
N THR A 826 -7.24 -9.16 -22.94
CA THR A 826 -8.40 -10.05 -22.97
C THR A 826 -8.82 -10.47 -21.55
N PRO A 827 -9.94 -11.20 -21.35
CA PRO A 827 -10.24 -11.80 -20.05
C PRO A 827 -9.05 -12.57 -19.46
N ILE A 828 -8.97 -12.58 -18.13
CA ILE A 828 -7.90 -13.24 -17.37
C ILE A 828 -7.95 -14.75 -17.69
N PRO A 829 -6.86 -15.35 -18.19
CA PRO A 829 -6.82 -16.78 -18.49
C PRO A 829 -7.04 -17.63 -17.24
N ASP A 830 -7.74 -18.75 -17.40
CA ASP A 830 -8.06 -19.67 -16.30
C ASP A 830 -6.79 -20.34 -15.71
N GLU A 831 -5.72 -20.45 -16.51
CA GLU A 831 -4.40 -20.93 -16.10
C GLU A 831 -3.56 -19.90 -15.31
N ASP A 832 -3.85 -18.60 -15.46
CA ASP A 832 -3.17 -17.54 -14.71
C ASP A 832 -3.73 -17.41 -13.29
N ILE A 833 -4.97 -17.88 -13.06
CA ILE A 833 -5.65 -17.84 -11.75
C ILE A 833 -5.14 -19.01 -10.89
N PRO A 834 -4.61 -18.76 -9.66
CA PRO A 834 -4.20 -19.84 -8.78
C PRO A 834 -5.37 -20.81 -8.49
N PRO A 835 -5.17 -22.14 -8.56
CA PRO A 835 -6.22 -23.07 -8.18
C PRO A 835 -6.47 -23.01 -6.66
N PRO A 836 -7.71 -23.30 -6.18
CA PRO A 836 -8.00 -23.41 -4.76
C PRO A 836 -7.00 -24.30 -4.02
N ARG A 837 -6.70 -23.95 -2.76
CA ARG A 837 -5.73 -24.66 -1.88
C ARG A 837 -4.27 -24.69 -2.36
N SER A 838 -3.88 -23.93 -3.39
CA SER A 838 -2.49 -23.87 -3.89
C SER A 838 -1.64 -22.72 -3.33
N VAL A 839 -2.26 -21.73 -2.69
CA VAL A 839 -1.57 -20.52 -2.19
C VAL A 839 -0.98 -20.79 -0.81
N HIS A 840 0.34 -20.67 -0.66
CA HIS A 840 0.99 -20.84 0.65
C HIS A 840 0.81 -19.63 1.57
N VAL A 841 0.85 -18.42 1.01
CA VAL A 841 0.71 -17.16 1.75
C VAL A 841 -0.27 -16.24 1.02
N LEU A 842 -1.34 -15.82 1.71
CA LEU A 842 -2.23 -14.76 1.26
C LEU A 842 -1.95 -13.49 2.05
N CYS A 843 -1.61 -12.39 1.37
CA CYS A 843 -1.41 -11.10 2.01
C CYS A 843 -2.18 -9.98 1.30
N GLY A 844 -2.34 -8.82 1.94
CA GLY A 844 -3.02 -7.69 1.32
C GLY A 844 -3.32 -6.52 2.25
N GLY A 845 -3.60 -5.36 1.64
CA GLY A 845 -3.95 -4.13 2.35
C GLY A 845 -5.31 -3.56 1.91
N PRO A 846 -6.44 -4.07 2.44
CA PRO A 846 -7.77 -3.62 2.02
C PRO A 846 -7.98 -2.09 2.14
N PRO A 847 -8.66 -1.43 1.18
CA PRO A 847 -8.75 0.02 1.10
C PRO A 847 -9.22 0.73 2.39
N CYS A 848 -8.30 1.47 3.02
CA CYS A 848 -8.52 2.07 4.34
C CYS A 848 -9.36 3.37 4.38
N GLN A 849 -10.17 3.67 3.36
CA GLN A 849 -10.72 5.04 3.17
C GLN A 849 -11.83 5.41 4.16
N SER A 850 -12.65 4.43 4.57
CA SER A 850 -13.59 4.51 5.69
C SER A 850 -12.86 4.63 7.04
N PHE A 851 -11.79 3.84 7.23
CA PHE A 851 -11.07 3.68 8.50
C PHE A 851 -10.07 4.82 8.80
N SER A 852 -9.58 5.53 7.78
CA SER A 852 -8.54 6.56 7.94
C SER A 852 -9.02 7.80 8.71
N ARG A 853 -8.34 8.10 9.82
CA ARG A 853 -8.52 9.38 10.56
C ARG A 853 -8.07 10.62 9.78
N MET A 854 -7.29 10.45 8.69
CA MET A 854 -6.80 11.55 7.85
C MET A 854 -7.78 11.91 6.72
N ASN A 855 -8.79 11.06 6.45
CA ASN A 855 -9.82 11.35 5.47
C ASN A 855 -10.85 12.33 6.07
N THR A 856 -10.95 13.53 5.49
CA THR A 856 -11.93 14.56 5.89
C THR A 856 -13.28 14.44 5.17
N HIS A 857 -13.41 13.51 4.22
CA HIS A 857 -14.61 13.24 3.44
C HIS A 857 -15.01 11.77 3.59
N LYS A 858 -15.33 11.36 4.82
CA LYS A 858 -15.95 10.05 5.06
C LYS A 858 -17.39 10.09 4.57
N LYS A 859 -17.84 9.00 3.94
CA LYS A 859 -19.25 8.70 3.70
C LYS A 859 -19.68 7.69 4.75
N ASP A 860 -20.88 7.83 5.29
CA ASP A 860 -21.34 6.98 6.39
C ASP A 860 -21.63 5.53 5.96
N ASP A 861 -21.88 5.30 4.67
CA ASP A 861 -22.12 3.99 4.06
C ASP A 861 -21.12 3.74 2.91
N ASP A 862 -19.82 3.77 3.22
CA ASP A 862 -18.76 3.47 2.24
C ASP A 862 -18.64 1.95 2.04
N PRO A 863 -19.03 1.38 0.87
CA PRO A 863 -19.05 -0.08 0.66
C PRO A 863 -17.65 -0.70 0.71
N ARG A 864 -16.59 0.11 0.61
CA ARG A 864 -15.19 -0.34 0.74
C ARG A 864 -14.85 -0.81 2.16
N SER A 865 -15.69 -0.50 3.15
CA SER A 865 -15.58 -1.03 4.52
C SER A 865 -15.68 -2.56 4.59
N GLY A 866 -16.40 -3.21 3.66
CA GLY A 866 -16.54 -4.67 3.62
C GLY A 866 -15.50 -5.43 2.80
N LEU A 867 -14.61 -4.73 2.07
CA LEU A 867 -13.54 -5.37 1.29
C LEU A 867 -12.58 -6.27 2.10
N PRO A 868 -12.31 -6.04 3.40
CA PRO A 868 -11.63 -7.03 4.25
C PRO A 868 -12.32 -8.39 4.27
N MET A 869 -13.66 -8.45 4.18
CA MET A 869 -14.41 -9.72 4.22
C MET A 869 -14.31 -10.50 2.91
N ALA A 870 -14.26 -9.82 1.76
CA ALA A 870 -13.94 -10.47 0.48
C ALA A 870 -12.53 -11.11 0.52
N MET A 871 -11.56 -10.47 1.19
CA MET A 871 -10.23 -11.07 1.43
C MET A 871 -10.27 -12.24 2.42
N MET A 872 -11.15 -12.22 3.43
CA MET A 872 -11.37 -13.40 4.28
C MET A 872 -12.00 -14.56 3.50
N SER A 873 -12.88 -14.29 2.54
CA SER A 873 -13.41 -15.32 1.64
C SER A 873 -12.35 -15.92 0.74
N MET A 874 -11.37 -15.13 0.28
CA MET A 874 -10.17 -15.68 -0.37
C MET A 874 -9.37 -16.59 0.58
N ALA A 875 -9.30 -16.30 1.89
CA ALA A 875 -8.63 -17.17 2.86
C ALA A 875 -9.40 -18.48 3.13
N GLU A 876 -10.73 -18.48 3.01
CA GLU A 876 -11.58 -19.69 3.06
C GLU A 876 -11.36 -20.57 1.83
N ILE A 877 -11.38 -20.00 0.62
CA ILE A 877 -11.20 -20.73 -0.66
C ILE A 877 -9.77 -21.28 -0.80
N TYR A 878 -8.76 -20.46 -0.51
CA TYR A 878 -7.37 -20.83 -0.73
C TYR A 878 -6.72 -21.57 0.44
N GLN A 879 -7.32 -21.55 1.64
CA GLN A 879 -6.79 -22.17 2.86
C GLN A 879 -5.25 -22.04 3.07
N PRO A 880 -4.65 -20.84 2.88
CA PRO A 880 -3.21 -20.67 2.96
C PRO A 880 -2.62 -21.09 4.30
N GLU A 881 -1.33 -21.46 4.29
CA GLU A 881 -0.60 -21.74 5.53
C GLU A 881 -0.47 -20.49 6.40
N TYR A 882 -0.34 -19.33 5.74
CA TYR A 882 -0.15 -18.03 6.38
C TYR A 882 -1.03 -16.95 5.76
N PHE A 883 -1.57 -16.08 6.61
CA PHE A 883 -2.41 -14.94 6.24
C PHE A 883 -1.83 -13.63 6.81
N LEU A 884 -1.90 -12.55 6.04
CA LEU A 884 -1.45 -11.23 6.47
C LEU A 884 -2.33 -10.11 5.94
N LEU A 885 -3.13 -9.49 6.82
CA LEU A 885 -3.85 -8.26 6.51
C LEU A 885 -3.10 -7.04 7.07
N GLU A 886 -2.78 -6.06 6.22
CA GLU A 886 -2.30 -4.73 6.63
C GLU A 886 -3.45 -3.73 6.71
N ASN A 887 -3.41 -2.82 7.69
CA ASN A 887 -4.25 -1.62 7.64
C ASN A 887 -3.71 -0.43 8.44
N VAL A 888 -4.40 0.70 8.32
CA VAL A 888 -4.18 1.87 9.19
C VAL A 888 -4.68 1.60 10.60
N THR A 889 -4.02 2.15 11.62
CA THR A 889 -4.43 1.98 13.02
C THR A 889 -5.82 2.57 13.36
N GLY A 890 -6.47 3.26 12.42
CA GLY A 890 -7.86 3.73 12.57
C GLY A 890 -8.91 2.63 12.40
N LEU A 891 -8.54 1.49 11.80
CA LEU A 891 -9.37 0.28 11.75
C LEU A 891 -9.77 -0.18 13.16
N LEU A 892 -8.84 -0.05 14.11
CA LEU A 892 -9.00 -0.43 15.52
C LEU A 892 -10.03 0.41 16.27
N ASP A 893 -10.46 1.54 15.71
CA ASP A 893 -11.46 2.44 16.30
C ASP A 893 -12.78 2.43 15.49
N HIS A 894 -12.93 1.55 14.49
CA HIS A 894 -14.14 1.47 13.67
C HIS A 894 -15.25 0.75 14.45
N ALA A 895 -16.27 1.48 14.89
CA ALA A 895 -17.51 0.89 15.39
C ALA A 895 -18.41 0.50 14.22
N GLU A 896 -19.03 -0.68 14.28
CA GLU A 896 -20.10 -1.02 13.35
C GLU A 896 -21.43 -0.42 13.84
N LYS A 897 -22.28 -0.02 12.89
CA LYS A 897 -23.60 0.57 13.20
C LYS A 897 -24.57 -0.45 13.79
N SER A 898 -24.40 -1.72 13.42
CA SER A 898 -25.20 -2.84 13.91
C SER A 898 -25.14 -2.96 15.40
N THR A 899 -26.28 -3.32 15.99
CA THR A 899 -26.42 -3.33 17.45
C THR A 899 -26.55 -4.74 18.00
N VAL A 900 -25.70 -5.07 18.97
CA VAL A 900 -25.89 -6.24 19.84
C VAL A 900 -26.42 -5.73 21.17
N ASN A 901 -27.47 -6.34 21.71
CA ASN A 901 -28.16 -5.90 22.93
C ASN A 901 -28.55 -4.40 22.92
N GLY A 902 -28.87 -3.85 21.73
CA GLY A 902 -29.26 -2.45 21.55
C GLY A 902 -28.11 -1.43 21.61
N ARG A 903 -26.85 -1.88 21.50
CA ARG A 903 -25.65 -1.01 21.48
C ARG A 903 -24.81 -1.26 20.23
N PRO A 904 -24.25 -0.22 19.57
CA PRO A 904 -23.33 -0.39 18.45
C PRO A 904 -22.12 -1.25 18.82
N ILE A 905 -21.65 -2.11 17.91
CA ILE A 905 -20.44 -2.92 18.12
C ILE A 905 -19.21 -2.02 18.03
N GLU A 906 -18.77 -1.48 19.17
CA GLU A 906 -17.57 -0.68 19.24
C GLU A 906 -16.33 -1.51 18.83
N ARG A 907 -15.44 -0.91 18.01
CA ARG A 907 -14.29 -1.60 17.37
C ARG A 907 -14.66 -2.84 16.53
N GLY A 908 -15.91 -3.00 16.13
CA GLY A 908 -16.44 -4.22 15.53
C GLY A 908 -15.65 -4.78 14.36
N MET A 909 -15.09 -3.95 13.46
CA MET A 909 -14.26 -4.46 12.36
C MET A 909 -13.04 -5.29 12.85
N LEU A 910 -12.37 -4.89 13.93
CA LEU A 910 -11.28 -5.69 14.51
C LEU A 910 -11.80 -7.02 15.05
N LYS A 911 -12.90 -6.96 15.81
CA LYS A 911 -13.53 -8.12 16.44
C LYS A 911 -13.96 -9.15 15.38
N LEU A 912 -14.62 -8.69 14.31
CA LEU A 912 -15.07 -9.50 13.19
C LEU A 912 -13.91 -10.15 12.41
N LEU A 913 -12.83 -9.42 12.13
CA LEU A 913 -11.68 -9.98 11.42
C LEU A 913 -11.01 -11.11 12.22
N ILE A 914 -10.93 -10.99 13.55
CA ILE A 914 -10.44 -12.08 14.42
C ILE A 914 -11.48 -13.22 14.44
N ARG A 915 -12.76 -12.94 14.70
CA ARG A 915 -13.84 -13.93 14.79
C ARG A 915 -13.95 -14.82 13.55
N VAL A 916 -13.85 -14.23 12.37
CA VAL A 916 -13.85 -14.94 11.08
C VAL A 916 -12.62 -15.81 10.92
N MET A 917 -11.41 -15.31 11.22
CA MET A 917 -10.19 -16.11 11.11
C MET A 917 -10.19 -17.32 12.07
N LEU A 918 -10.74 -17.18 13.28
CA LEU A 918 -10.91 -18.31 14.20
C LEU A 918 -11.88 -19.35 13.66
N ALA A 919 -13.01 -18.94 13.06
CA ALA A 919 -13.98 -19.82 12.41
C ALA A 919 -13.36 -20.61 11.24
N LEU A 920 -12.48 -19.95 10.47
CA LEU A 920 -11.73 -20.54 9.36
C LEU A 920 -10.56 -21.43 9.79
N GLY A 921 -10.37 -21.67 11.10
CA GLY A 921 -9.31 -22.56 11.60
C GLY A 921 -7.91 -21.94 11.57
N TYR A 922 -7.79 -20.63 11.80
CA TYR A 922 -6.50 -19.94 11.92
C TYR A 922 -6.22 -19.50 13.35
N GLN A 923 -4.98 -19.72 13.77
CA GLN A 923 -4.34 -18.99 14.84
C GLN A 923 -4.17 -17.53 14.43
N VAL A 924 -4.32 -16.58 15.36
CA VAL A 924 -4.39 -15.14 15.05
C VAL A 924 -3.55 -14.34 16.04
N ARG A 925 -2.81 -13.34 15.53
CA ARG A 925 -2.11 -12.34 16.34
C ARG A 925 -2.30 -10.92 15.78
N PRO A 926 -2.97 -10.01 16.51
CA PRO A 926 -2.98 -8.59 16.17
C PRO A 926 -1.61 -7.96 16.49
N VAL A 927 -1.08 -7.12 15.60
CA VAL A 927 0.25 -6.50 15.73
C VAL A 927 0.19 -5.02 15.41
N LEU A 928 0.82 -4.19 16.24
CA LEU A 928 1.14 -2.80 15.92
C LEU A 928 2.63 -2.65 15.61
N ALA A 929 2.94 -1.93 14.55
CA ALA A 929 4.32 -1.59 14.21
C ALA A 929 4.44 -0.14 13.70
N GLN A 930 5.58 0.49 13.96
CA GLN A 930 5.91 1.83 13.51
C GLN A 930 7.01 1.73 12.45
N ALA A 931 6.73 2.17 11.22
CA ALA A 931 7.67 2.09 10.09
C ALA A 931 9.08 2.62 10.42
N GLY A 932 9.15 3.72 11.19
CA GLY A 932 10.41 4.31 11.66
C GLY A 932 11.27 3.40 12.55
N GLN A 933 10.64 2.47 13.29
CA GLN A 933 11.35 1.47 14.11
C GLN A 933 12.02 0.36 13.27
N HIS A 934 11.70 0.27 11.98
CA HIS A 934 12.24 -0.74 11.06
C HIS A 934 13.03 -0.09 9.90
N GLY A 935 13.59 1.10 10.13
CA GLY A 935 14.49 1.74 9.18
C GLY A 935 13.81 2.51 8.04
N CYS A 936 12.53 2.88 8.17
CA CYS A 936 11.92 3.86 7.27
C CYS A 936 12.25 5.28 7.74
N ALA A 937 12.45 6.22 6.80
CA ALA A 937 12.68 7.63 7.13
C ALA A 937 11.43 8.40 7.61
N GLN A 938 10.35 7.73 8.03
CA GLN A 938 9.07 8.37 8.35
C GLN A 938 8.38 7.82 9.61
N SER A 939 7.57 8.66 10.26
CA SER A 939 6.57 8.22 11.23
C SER A 939 5.30 7.73 10.51
N ARG A 940 5.12 6.42 10.40
CA ARG A 940 3.93 5.76 9.81
C ARG A 940 3.57 4.50 10.60
N PRO A 941 2.70 4.60 11.62
CA PRO A 941 2.20 3.44 12.34
C PRO A 941 1.21 2.63 11.51
N ARG A 942 1.22 1.32 11.71
CA ARG A 942 0.39 0.32 11.03
C ARG A 942 -0.11 -0.75 11.98
N PHE A 943 -1.27 -1.28 11.62
CA PHE A 943 -1.86 -2.47 12.19
C PHE A 943 -1.66 -3.62 11.19
N PHE A 944 -1.37 -4.80 11.72
CA PHE A 944 -1.36 -6.04 10.98
C PHE A 944 -2.17 -7.09 11.74
N LEU A 945 -2.90 -7.92 11.00
CA LEU A 945 -3.46 -9.17 11.53
C LEU A 945 -2.66 -10.32 10.94
N PHE A 946 -1.86 -10.98 11.77
CA PHE A 946 -1.14 -12.19 11.38
C PHE A 946 -2.06 -13.38 11.60
N GLY A 947 -2.20 -14.23 10.57
CA GLY A 947 -2.85 -15.52 10.67
C GLY A 947 -1.89 -16.65 10.32
N ALA A 948 -2.00 -17.77 11.01
CA ALA A 948 -1.38 -19.04 10.62
C ALA A 948 -2.43 -20.13 10.74
N ARG A 949 -2.57 -20.97 9.72
CA ARG A 949 -3.47 -22.13 9.79
C ARG A 949 -3.08 -22.99 10.99
N ARG A 950 -4.03 -23.59 11.71
CA ARG A 950 -3.74 -24.50 12.82
C ARG A 950 -2.70 -25.57 12.39
N GLY A 951 -1.84 -26.01 13.29
CA GLY A 951 -0.69 -26.87 13.02
C GLY A 951 0.55 -26.15 12.43
N CYS A 952 0.40 -24.93 11.89
CA CYS A 952 1.53 -24.07 11.54
C CYS A 952 2.04 -23.30 12.77
N VAL A 953 3.17 -22.61 12.66
CA VAL A 953 3.69 -21.77 13.76
C VAL A 953 3.16 -20.35 13.58
N LEU A 954 2.49 -19.79 14.58
CA LEU A 954 2.02 -18.40 14.53
C LEU A 954 3.23 -17.41 14.51
N PRO A 955 3.34 -16.47 13.55
CA PRO A 955 4.48 -15.57 13.46
C PRO A 955 4.60 -14.58 14.64
N ASP A 956 5.84 -14.28 15.03
CA ASP A 956 6.14 -13.29 16.06
C ASP A 956 6.15 -11.86 15.51
N ALA A 957 5.71 -10.90 16.30
CA ALA A 957 5.76 -9.48 15.93
C ALA A 957 7.22 -9.06 15.62
N PRO A 958 7.48 -8.27 14.56
CA PRO A 958 8.83 -7.86 14.21
C PRO A 958 9.40 -6.94 15.29
N LEU A 959 10.59 -7.25 15.81
CA LEU A 959 11.25 -6.43 16.82
C LEU A 959 11.71 -5.08 16.20
N PRO A 960 11.68 -3.97 16.97
CA PRO A 960 12.32 -2.73 16.58
C PRO A 960 13.81 -2.94 16.27
N THR A 961 14.30 -2.35 15.17
CA THR A 961 15.72 -2.38 14.78
C THR A 961 16.37 -1.00 14.77
N HIS A 962 15.56 0.05 14.61
CA HIS A 962 16.00 1.46 14.59
C HIS A 962 15.32 2.24 15.71
N VAL A 963 16.04 3.13 16.39
CA VAL A 963 15.47 3.97 17.47
C VAL A 963 14.43 4.93 16.92
N PHE A 964 13.28 5.06 17.58
CA PHE A 964 12.22 5.94 17.11
C PHE A 964 11.30 6.43 18.23
N LYS A 965 11.09 7.76 18.31
CA LYS A 965 10.28 8.37 19.38
C LYS A 965 8.79 8.25 19.09
N ALA A 966 8.20 7.08 19.37
CA ALA A 966 6.75 6.91 19.43
C ALA A 966 6.32 5.64 20.18
N ALA A 967 5.77 5.77 21.39
CA ALA A 967 5.08 4.68 22.07
C ALA A 967 3.90 4.20 21.22
N GLN A 968 3.91 2.94 20.78
CA GLN A 968 2.82 2.31 20.04
C GLN A 968 1.94 1.52 21.01
N ARG A 969 1.00 2.20 21.65
CA ARG A 969 -0.12 1.56 22.35
C ARG A 969 -1.45 2.07 21.85
N ARG A 970 -2.41 1.16 21.65
CA ARG A 970 -3.80 1.48 21.34
C ARG A 970 -4.65 0.91 22.46
N LYS A 971 -5.24 1.80 23.29
CA LYS A 971 -6.22 1.41 24.30
C LYS A 971 -7.32 0.61 23.60
N LEU A 972 -7.69 -0.54 24.16
CA LEU A 972 -8.83 -1.34 23.69
C LEU A 972 -10.13 -0.83 24.34
N LEU A 973 -11.22 -1.60 24.29
CA LEU A 973 -12.45 -1.30 25.03
C LEU A 973 -12.39 -1.85 26.44
N ILE A 974 -12.00 -3.13 26.56
CA ILE A 974 -11.40 -3.77 27.73
C ILE A 974 -10.62 -2.73 28.55
N GLU A 975 -11.21 -2.32 29.68
CA GLU A 975 -10.81 -1.08 30.35
C GLU A 975 -9.49 -1.24 31.12
N GLY A 976 -8.45 -0.53 30.67
CA GLY A 976 -7.09 -0.65 31.21
C GLY A 976 -6.15 -1.42 30.28
N ASP A 977 -6.69 -2.04 29.23
CA ASP A 977 -5.94 -2.89 28.31
C ASP A 977 -5.52 -2.16 27.03
N TYR A 978 -4.44 -2.63 26.43
CA TYR A 978 -3.75 -1.98 25.32
C TYR A 978 -3.15 -3.00 24.35
N LEU A 979 -3.54 -2.90 23.08
CA LEU A 979 -2.75 -3.50 22.02
C LEU A 979 -1.40 -2.76 21.95
N HIS A 980 -0.32 -3.49 22.24
CA HIS A 980 1.04 -2.99 22.25
C HIS A 980 1.78 -3.34 20.95
N GLY A 981 2.63 -2.43 20.48
CA GLY A 981 3.68 -2.78 19.51
C GLY A 981 4.83 -3.54 20.17
N ALA A 982 5.60 -4.26 19.36
CA ALA A 982 6.80 -4.98 19.82
C ALA A 982 7.81 -4.03 20.49
N LYS A 983 8.55 -4.57 21.47
CA LYS A 983 9.53 -3.86 22.31
C LYS A 983 10.82 -4.67 22.35
N ARG A 984 11.93 -3.99 22.68
CA ARG A 984 13.22 -4.63 23.02
C ARG A 984 13.48 -4.52 24.51
N GLY A 985 14.31 -5.41 25.03
CA GLY A 985 14.64 -5.49 26.45
C GLY A 985 13.46 -6.04 27.24
N ARG A 986 13.52 -7.34 27.57
CA ARG A 986 12.61 -8.00 28.53
C ARG A 986 12.90 -7.55 29.96
N ILE A 987 12.61 -6.28 30.24
CA ILE A 987 12.66 -5.74 31.60
C ILE A 987 11.47 -6.32 32.38
N GLY A 988 11.67 -6.60 33.66
CA GLY A 988 10.72 -7.34 34.52
C GLY A 988 9.33 -6.70 34.67
N PRO A 989 8.40 -7.40 35.37
CA PRO A 989 6.98 -7.03 35.43
C PRO A 989 6.69 -5.61 35.97
N ASP A 990 7.58 -5.03 36.76
CA ASP A 990 7.45 -3.68 37.33
C ASP A 990 7.98 -2.54 36.43
N SER A 991 8.42 -2.84 35.21
CA SER A 991 8.98 -1.83 34.31
C SER A 991 7.90 -0.99 33.61
N ASP A 992 8.12 0.33 33.56
CA ASP A 992 7.22 1.28 32.90
C ASP A 992 6.92 0.84 31.45
N PRO A 993 5.67 0.51 31.11
CA PRO A 993 5.32 0.03 29.78
C PRO A 993 5.55 1.06 28.66
N ASP A 994 5.78 2.34 28.97
CA ASP A 994 6.08 3.37 27.98
C ASP A 994 7.58 3.52 27.63
N ASN A 995 8.51 2.94 28.43
CA ASN A 995 9.96 3.13 28.23
C ASN A 995 10.63 2.15 27.24
N GLY A 996 10.05 0.98 26.95
CA GLY A 996 10.62 -0.08 26.08
C GLY A 996 10.68 0.23 24.57
N HIS A 997 10.73 1.50 24.19
CA HIS A 997 10.73 1.97 22.79
C HIS A 997 11.89 2.93 22.44
N ASN A 998 12.69 3.36 23.43
CA ASN A 998 13.70 4.41 23.24
C ASN A 998 15.06 3.90 22.73
N PHE A 999 15.29 2.58 22.76
CA PHE A 999 16.56 1.95 22.36
C PHE A 999 16.41 0.83 21.32
N ALA A 1000 17.42 0.70 20.46
CA ALA A 1000 17.53 -0.29 19.40
C ALA A 1000 18.99 -0.34 18.86
N PRO A 1001 19.35 -1.34 18.03
CA PRO A 1001 20.70 -1.44 17.46
C PRO A 1001 21.10 -0.28 16.53
N HIS A 1002 20.16 0.23 15.72
CA HIS A 1002 20.46 1.22 14.66
C HIS A 1002 19.84 2.60 14.96
N ALA A 1003 20.45 3.66 14.41
CA ALA A 1003 19.92 5.02 14.49
C ALA A 1003 18.61 5.18 13.71
N GLY A 1004 17.69 6.03 14.16
CA GLY A 1004 16.50 6.39 13.40
C GLY A 1004 16.87 7.17 12.14
N ILE A 1005 16.23 6.88 11.01
CA ILE A 1005 16.57 7.53 9.73
C ILE A 1005 15.90 8.92 9.64
N THR A 1006 16.72 9.95 9.49
CA THR A 1006 16.29 11.37 9.36
C THR A 1006 15.97 11.75 7.91
N PHE A 1007 15.43 12.96 7.71
CA PHE A 1007 15.28 13.53 6.37
C PHE A 1007 16.64 13.72 5.69
N THR A 1008 17.63 14.26 6.42
CA THR A 1008 19.01 14.44 5.93
C THR A 1008 19.60 13.10 5.49
N ASP A 1009 19.50 12.06 6.33
CA ASP A 1009 20.00 10.72 5.99
C ASP A 1009 19.39 10.19 4.71
N ALA A 1010 18.12 10.49 4.46
CA ALA A 1010 17.39 10.00 3.31
C ALA A 1010 17.62 10.79 2.02
N CYS A 1011 17.95 12.10 2.08
CA CYS A 1011 17.85 12.99 0.91
C CYS A 1011 19.02 13.97 0.67
N SER A 1012 20.08 13.99 1.49
CA SER A 1012 21.17 14.98 1.36
C SER A 1012 21.95 14.92 0.02
N ASP A 1013 21.94 13.79 -0.68
CA ASP A 1013 22.59 13.54 -1.98
C ASP A 1013 21.75 13.98 -3.20
N LEU A 1014 20.54 14.51 -2.99
CA LEU A 1014 19.67 14.99 -4.08
C LEU A 1014 20.03 16.43 -4.52
N PRO A 1015 19.89 16.76 -5.82
CA PRO A 1015 20.20 18.09 -6.35
C PRO A 1015 19.10 19.11 -6.03
N SER A 1016 19.46 20.16 -5.29
CA SER A 1016 18.52 21.16 -4.76
C SER A 1016 17.76 21.97 -5.83
N PHE A 1017 16.53 22.36 -5.51
CA PHE A 1017 15.76 23.36 -6.26
C PHE A 1017 14.72 24.08 -5.39
N ASP A 1018 14.41 25.32 -5.72
CA ASP A 1018 13.34 26.12 -5.09
C ASP A 1018 12.19 26.39 -6.06
N TRP A 1019 11.01 26.69 -5.52
CA TRP A 1019 9.97 27.40 -6.25
C TRP A 1019 10.23 28.91 -6.19
N ARG A 1020 10.01 29.61 -7.31
CA ARG A 1020 10.01 31.07 -7.38
C ARG A 1020 8.60 31.58 -7.68
N VAL A 1021 8.19 32.68 -7.04
CA VAL A 1021 6.98 33.43 -7.42
C VAL A 1021 7.29 34.23 -8.69
N LEU A 1022 6.54 34.04 -9.77
CA LEU A 1022 6.70 34.86 -10.98
C LEU A 1022 5.63 35.94 -11.03
N LEU A 1023 6.07 37.21 -10.96
CA LEU A 1023 5.27 38.38 -11.26
C LEU A 1023 5.09 38.57 -12.78
N LEU A 1024 4.42 37.62 -13.42
CA LEU A 1024 3.92 37.79 -14.78
C LEU A 1024 2.49 38.34 -14.71
N PHE A 1025 2.26 39.48 -15.37
CA PHE A 1025 0.96 40.19 -15.54
C PHE A 1025 0.43 41.20 -14.49
N THR A 1026 1.28 41.87 -13.71
CA THR A 1026 0.88 43.13 -13.00
C THR A 1026 1.36 44.44 -13.65
N LEU A 1027 2.12 44.39 -14.74
CA LEU A 1027 2.61 45.59 -15.46
C LEU A 1027 1.96 45.87 -16.83
N ARG A 1028 0.94 45.10 -17.24
CA ARG A 1028 0.10 45.41 -18.43
C ARG A 1028 -1.38 45.05 -18.21
N GLY A 1029 -2.15 46.01 -17.71
CA GLY A 1029 -3.53 46.30 -18.13
C GLY A 1029 -4.70 45.35 -17.82
N ALA A 1030 -4.51 44.07 -17.49
CA ALA A 1030 -5.59 43.08 -17.57
C ALA A 1030 -6.48 42.85 -16.32
N TYR A 1031 -6.15 43.41 -15.15
CA TYR A 1031 -6.98 43.27 -13.92
C TYR A 1031 -7.63 44.59 -13.50
N THR A 1032 -8.65 45.02 -14.25
CA THR A 1032 -9.48 46.19 -13.91
C THR A 1032 -10.65 45.85 -12.97
N ASN A 1033 -11.14 44.61 -12.97
CA ASN A 1033 -12.23 44.17 -12.09
C ASN A 1033 -11.74 43.74 -10.69
N ARG A 1034 -11.50 44.74 -9.82
CA ARG A 1034 -11.14 44.59 -8.39
C ARG A 1034 -12.18 43.89 -7.49
N ARG A 1035 -13.29 43.38 -8.03
CA ARG A 1035 -14.42 42.88 -7.20
C ARG A 1035 -14.37 41.40 -6.84
N GLU A 1036 -13.59 40.56 -7.53
CA GLU A 1036 -13.64 39.10 -7.34
C GLU A 1036 -12.33 38.44 -6.89
N ASN A 1037 -11.17 39.11 -7.00
CA ASN A 1037 -9.92 38.62 -6.45
C ASN A 1037 -9.31 39.61 -5.43
N PRO A 1038 -9.49 39.40 -4.11
CA PRO A 1038 -9.02 40.32 -3.07
C PRO A 1038 -7.52 40.18 -2.74
N HIS A 1039 -6.77 39.33 -3.45
CA HIS A 1039 -5.34 39.10 -3.17
C HIS A 1039 -4.44 39.95 -4.08
N GLN A 1040 -3.69 40.88 -3.48
CA GLN A 1040 -2.49 41.41 -4.11
C GLN A 1040 -1.35 40.43 -3.83
N ILE A 1041 -0.82 39.79 -4.88
CA ILE A 1041 0.45 39.04 -4.81
C ILE A 1041 1.49 40.00 -4.20
N MET A 1042 2.18 39.59 -3.13
CA MET A 1042 3.19 40.46 -2.54
C MET A 1042 4.29 40.72 -3.59
N PRO A 1043 4.59 41.99 -3.93
CA PRO A 1043 5.64 42.28 -4.90
C PRO A 1043 6.98 41.78 -4.37
N GLU A 1044 7.79 41.12 -5.22
CA GLU A 1044 9.15 40.69 -4.88
C GLU A 1044 9.90 41.91 -4.33
N THR A 1045 10.32 41.85 -3.07
CA THR A 1045 11.09 42.94 -2.49
C THR A 1045 12.56 42.82 -2.92
N ARG A 1046 13.30 43.93 -2.86
CA ARG A 1046 14.76 43.92 -3.07
C ARG A 1046 15.53 42.97 -2.12
N ARG A 1047 14.89 42.51 -1.04
CA ARG A 1047 15.43 41.47 -0.15
C ARG A 1047 15.22 40.07 -0.73
N ASP A 1048 14.07 39.83 -1.37
CA ASP A 1048 13.73 38.56 -2.00
C ASP A 1048 14.55 38.34 -3.27
N GLU A 1049 14.70 39.38 -4.11
CA GLU A 1049 15.61 39.37 -5.27
C GLU A 1049 17.03 38.93 -4.87
N LYS A 1050 17.60 39.56 -3.83
CA LYS A 1050 18.93 39.22 -3.30
C LYS A 1050 19.02 37.82 -2.71
N GLU A 1051 17.95 37.31 -2.10
CA GLU A 1051 17.93 35.93 -1.60
C GLU A 1051 17.82 34.93 -2.76
N VAL A 1052 17.12 35.25 -3.85
CA VAL A 1052 17.12 34.46 -5.09
C VAL A 1052 18.52 34.46 -5.72
N GLU A 1053 19.16 35.62 -5.88
CA GLU A 1053 20.56 35.75 -6.36
C GLU A 1053 21.51 34.89 -5.50
N ARG A 1054 21.39 34.99 -4.18
CA ARG A 1054 22.20 34.21 -3.23
C ARG A 1054 21.97 32.71 -3.37
N ARG A 1055 20.73 32.24 -3.53
CA ARG A 1055 20.41 30.81 -3.68
C ARG A 1055 20.85 30.26 -5.03
N VAL A 1056 20.76 31.05 -6.10
CA VAL A 1056 21.38 30.74 -7.40
C VAL A 1056 22.90 30.64 -7.28
N ALA A 1057 23.55 31.53 -6.53
CA ALA A 1057 25.00 31.45 -6.28
C ALA A 1057 25.42 30.20 -5.46
N LEU A 1058 24.51 29.62 -4.67
CA LEU A 1058 24.68 28.30 -4.02
C LEU A 1058 24.39 27.11 -4.96
N GLY A 1059 24.12 27.36 -6.23
CA GLY A 1059 23.78 26.33 -7.23
C GLY A 1059 22.34 25.81 -7.15
N ILE A 1060 21.44 26.46 -6.40
CA ILE A 1060 20.06 26.00 -6.24
C ILE A 1060 19.20 26.48 -7.42
N LYS A 1061 18.72 25.53 -8.23
CA LYS A 1061 17.86 25.80 -9.38
C LYS A 1061 16.56 26.49 -8.95
N GLN A 1062 16.17 27.57 -9.63
CA GLN A 1062 14.91 28.27 -9.38
C GLN A 1062 13.88 27.83 -10.43
N CYS A 1063 12.73 27.33 -9.99
CA CYS A 1063 11.70 26.73 -10.84
C CYS A 1063 10.39 27.52 -10.82
N ASN A 1064 9.72 27.61 -11.98
CA ASN A 1064 8.36 28.12 -12.09
C ASN A 1064 7.35 27.05 -11.62
N PRO A 1065 6.54 27.30 -10.59
CA PRO A 1065 5.59 26.33 -10.06
C PRO A 1065 4.21 26.34 -10.73
N SER A 1066 3.92 27.26 -11.67
CA SER A 1066 2.62 27.35 -12.35
C SER A 1066 2.40 26.25 -13.40
N LYS A 1067 3.47 25.79 -14.06
CA LYS A 1067 3.45 24.66 -15.01
C LYS A 1067 4.15 23.43 -14.40
N ALA A 1068 3.43 22.31 -14.30
CA ALA A 1068 4.02 21.02 -13.93
C ALA A 1068 4.69 20.38 -15.16
N PRO A 1069 5.72 19.54 -14.98
CA PRO A 1069 6.39 19.15 -13.73
C PRO A 1069 7.41 20.19 -13.23
N VAL A 1070 7.42 20.46 -11.92
CA VAL A 1070 8.27 21.51 -11.31
C VAL A 1070 9.51 20.87 -10.66
N GLY A 1071 10.72 21.21 -11.11
CA GLY A 1071 11.98 20.66 -10.56
C GLY A 1071 12.91 20.13 -11.64
N TYR A 1072 13.28 18.85 -11.57
CA TYR A 1072 14.10 18.15 -12.55
C TYR A 1072 13.29 17.06 -13.27
N PRO A 1073 12.54 17.40 -14.34
CA PRO A 1073 11.81 16.40 -15.13
C PRO A 1073 12.75 15.39 -15.81
N ASP A 1074 13.84 15.90 -16.37
CA ASP A 1074 14.88 15.09 -17.00
C ASP A 1074 15.81 14.40 -16.00
N LYS A 1075 16.48 13.35 -16.46
CA LYS A 1075 17.52 12.64 -15.70
C LYS A 1075 18.72 13.57 -15.41
N VAL A 1076 18.80 14.05 -14.17
CA VAL A 1076 19.92 14.86 -13.64
C VAL A 1076 20.89 14.01 -12.82
N SER A 1077 22.17 14.39 -12.73
CA SER A 1077 23.13 13.72 -11.83
C SER A 1077 22.75 13.91 -10.35
N TYR A 1078 23.15 12.97 -9.50
CA TYR A 1078 23.12 13.19 -8.04
C TYR A 1078 24.04 14.35 -7.65
N LYS A 1079 23.75 15.02 -6.53
CA LYS A 1079 24.58 16.10 -5.96
C LYS A 1079 25.91 15.59 -5.43
N SER A 1080 25.92 14.35 -4.93
CA SER A 1080 27.11 13.67 -4.39
C SER A 1080 27.00 12.15 -4.55
N GLU A 1081 28.07 11.43 -4.22
CA GLU A 1081 27.97 10.00 -3.90
C GLU A 1081 27.17 9.78 -2.59
N PRO A 1082 26.64 8.58 -2.32
CA PRO A 1082 25.84 8.33 -1.14
C PRO A 1082 26.62 8.63 0.14
N GLN A 1083 26.06 9.51 0.97
CA GLN A 1083 26.66 9.93 2.25
C GLN A 1083 26.28 8.98 3.39
N THR A 1084 25.13 8.30 3.28
CA THR A 1084 24.62 7.40 4.32
C THR A 1084 24.39 5.99 3.81
N ARG A 1085 24.36 5.01 4.73
CA ARG A 1085 23.95 3.64 4.41
C ARG A 1085 22.53 3.56 3.81
N TYR A 1086 21.64 4.47 4.21
CA TYR A 1086 20.30 4.57 3.64
C TYR A 1086 20.34 4.95 2.15
N GLN A 1087 21.11 5.98 1.79
CA GLN A 1087 21.28 6.41 0.41
C GLN A 1087 21.98 5.33 -0.44
N ARG A 1088 22.97 4.62 0.12
CA ARG A 1088 23.63 3.48 -0.55
C ARG A 1088 22.61 2.41 -0.94
N GLU A 1089 21.69 2.07 -0.03
CA GLU A 1089 20.63 1.09 -0.27
C GLU A 1089 19.56 1.59 -1.25
N MET A 1090 19.10 2.84 -1.12
CA MET A 1090 18.13 3.41 -2.08
C MET A 1090 18.68 3.50 -3.51
N ARG A 1091 19.99 3.79 -3.65
CA ARG A 1091 20.69 3.87 -4.96
C ARG A 1091 21.21 2.52 -5.45
N ARG A 1092 21.02 1.44 -4.70
CA ARG A 1092 21.47 0.09 -5.09
C ARG A 1092 20.89 -0.28 -6.46
N ASN A 1093 21.76 -0.77 -7.35
CA ASN A 1093 21.45 -1.13 -8.74
C ASN A 1093 20.83 0.00 -9.61
N HIS A 1094 20.85 1.27 -9.19
CA HIS A 1094 20.29 2.39 -9.94
C HIS A 1094 21.33 3.05 -10.86
N PRO A 1095 20.96 3.53 -12.07
CA PRO A 1095 21.80 4.44 -12.86
C PRO A 1095 22.29 5.66 -12.06
N ARG A 1096 23.43 6.22 -12.49
CA ARG A 1096 24.09 7.41 -11.90
C ARG A 1096 23.30 8.73 -11.98
N LYS A 1097 22.00 8.69 -12.31
CA LYS A 1097 21.14 9.86 -12.50
C LYS A 1097 19.80 9.70 -11.77
N VAL A 1098 19.43 10.76 -11.08
CA VAL A 1098 18.16 10.97 -10.37
C VAL A 1098 16.97 10.91 -11.34
N GLN A 1099 15.84 10.37 -10.87
CA GLN A 1099 14.54 10.39 -11.55
C GLN A 1099 13.44 10.79 -10.58
N TYR A 1100 12.29 11.27 -11.08
CA TYR A 1100 11.13 11.65 -10.26
C TYR A 1100 11.40 12.76 -9.23
N HIS A 1101 12.45 13.58 -9.40
CA HIS A 1101 12.76 14.68 -8.49
C HIS A 1101 12.06 15.98 -8.92
N VAL A 1102 10.72 15.91 -8.85
CA VAL A 1102 9.77 16.93 -9.27
C VAL A 1102 8.59 17.02 -8.29
N THR A 1103 7.93 18.19 -8.26
CA THR A 1103 6.69 18.45 -7.52
C THR A 1103 5.54 18.80 -8.47
N CYS A 1104 4.31 18.68 -7.97
CA CYS A 1104 3.12 19.20 -8.65
C CYS A 1104 3.21 20.72 -8.86
N ASN A 1105 2.37 21.24 -9.77
CA ASN A 1105 2.04 22.66 -9.80
C ASN A 1105 1.04 23.01 -8.69
N HIS A 1106 1.05 24.28 -8.28
CA HIS A 1106 0.18 24.82 -7.24
C HIS A 1106 -0.26 26.25 -7.61
N THR A 1107 -1.36 26.72 -7.02
CA THR A 1107 -1.81 28.10 -7.22
C THR A 1107 -0.85 29.09 -6.58
N ASP A 1108 -0.79 30.31 -7.12
CA ASP A 1108 0.18 31.34 -6.70
C ASP A 1108 0.13 31.58 -5.18
N PHE A 1109 -1.06 31.62 -4.58
CA PHE A 1109 -1.22 31.75 -3.12
C PHE A 1109 -0.54 30.61 -2.33
N VAL A 1110 -0.64 29.36 -2.81
CA VAL A 1110 -0.01 28.19 -2.15
C VAL A 1110 1.50 28.25 -2.31
N VAL A 1111 1.99 28.70 -3.48
CA VAL A 1111 3.41 28.92 -3.75
C VAL A 1111 3.96 30.01 -2.83
N GLU A 1112 3.37 31.20 -2.88
CA GLU A 1112 3.74 32.40 -2.14
C GLU A 1112 3.77 32.12 -0.63
N ALA A 1113 2.73 31.47 -0.09
CA ALA A 1113 2.72 31.00 1.29
C ALA A 1113 3.88 30.02 1.56
N THR A 1114 4.09 29.00 0.72
CA THR A 1114 5.13 27.98 0.93
C THR A 1114 6.55 28.56 0.92
N VAL A 1115 6.87 29.47 0.01
CA VAL A 1115 8.21 30.09 -0.07
C VAL A 1115 8.46 31.09 1.07
N THR A 1116 7.40 31.58 1.70
CA THR A 1116 7.43 32.54 2.83
C THR A 1116 7.59 31.87 4.20
N ILE A 1117 7.29 30.57 4.34
CA ILE A 1117 7.47 29.83 5.60
C ILE A 1117 8.94 29.95 6.08
N PRO A 1118 9.23 30.40 7.31
CA PRO A 1118 10.60 30.51 7.81
C PRO A 1118 11.37 29.18 7.80
N PHE A 1119 12.69 29.22 7.62
CA PHE A 1119 13.59 28.07 7.75
C PHE A 1119 13.80 27.68 9.22
N LYS A 1120 12.73 27.21 9.87
CA LYS A 1120 12.71 26.72 11.25
C LYS A 1120 11.94 25.39 11.28
N PRO A 1121 12.46 24.34 11.92
CA PRO A 1121 11.74 23.07 12.08
C PRO A 1121 10.34 23.28 12.66
N GLY A 1122 9.33 22.67 12.02
CA GLY A 1122 7.94 22.77 12.46
C GLY A 1122 7.25 24.13 12.22
N ALA A 1123 7.90 25.11 11.59
CA ALA A 1123 7.25 26.34 11.14
C ALA A 1123 6.05 26.02 10.22
N SER A 1124 5.03 26.86 10.24
CA SER A 1124 3.70 26.56 9.68
C SER A 1124 2.97 27.83 9.25
N HIS A 1125 1.70 27.70 8.83
CA HIS A 1125 0.81 28.84 8.57
C HIS A 1125 0.71 29.87 9.72
N LYS A 1126 1.06 29.51 10.96
CA LYS A 1126 1.11 30.44 12.11
C LYS A 1126 2.30 31.40 12.05
N ASP A 1127 3.32 31.04 11.29
CA ASP A 1127 4.60 31.75 11.14
C ASP A 1127 4.64 32.59 9.84
N LEU A 1128 3.53 32.62 9.09
CA LEU A 1128 3.34 33.50 7.92
C LEU A 1128 2.98 34.93 8.36
N PRO A 1129 3.33 35.97 7.58
CA PRO A 1129 2.97 37.34 7.90
C PRO A 1129 1.47 37.62 7.72
N THR A 1130 1.01 38.74 8.29
CA THR A 1130 -0.40 39.14 8.40
C THR A 1130 -1.24 39.04 7.12
N PRO A 1131 -0.74 39.35 5.89
CA PRO A 1131 -1.54 39.20 4.66
C PRO A 1131 -2.11 37.78 4.43
N PHE A 1132 -1.40 36.73 4.86
CA PHE A 1132 -1.85 35.34 4.69
C PHE A 1132 -2.92 34.92 5.70
N HIS A 1133 -2.93 35.52 6.90
CA HIS A 1133 -3.86 35.11 7.97
C HIS A 1133 -5.33 35.39 7.62
N ALA A 1134 -5.62 36.43 6.83
CA ALA A 1134 -7.00 36.76 6.44
C ALA A 1134 -7.69 35.63 5.63
N ARG A 1135 -6.92 34.80 4.91
CA ARG A 1135 -7.44 33.67 4.11
C ARG A 1135 -7.28 32.30 4.79
N LEU A 1136 -6.63 32.24 5.94
CA LEU A 1136 -6.28 30.98 6.64
C LEU A 1136 -7.02 30.93 7.99
N SER A 1137 -8.10 30.13 8.05
CA SER A 1137 -8.96 30.13 9.23
C SER A 1137 -8.22 29.70 10.52
N PRO A 1138 -8.36 30.43 11.65
CA PRO A 1138 -7.60 30.17 12.88
C PRO A 1138 -7.78 28.76 13.48
N LYS A 1139 -8.88 28.08 13.13
CA LYS A 1139 -9.29 26.78 13.70
C LYS A 1139 -8.73 25.55 12.99
N LYS A 1140 -7.95 25.68 11.90
CA LYS A 1140 -7.47 24.51 11.10
C LYS A 1140 -6.01 24.16 11.39
N SER A 1141 -5.72 22.88 11.64
CA SER A 1141 -4.42 22.43 12.16
C SER A 1141 -3.26 22.53 11.15
N LYS A 1142 -2.05 22.77 11.69
CA LYS A 1142 -0.69 22.69 11.09
C LYS A 1142 -0.62 22.57 9.55
N ARG A 1143 -1.17 23.53 8.81
CA ARG A 1143 -0.94 23.70 7.36
C ARG A 1143 0.43 24.31 7.09
N TYR A 1144 0.97 24.08 5.89
CA TYR A 1144 2.27 24.59 5.41
C TYR A 1144 3.44 24.24 6.34
N GLY A 1145 3.36 23.08 7.01
CA GLY A 1145 4.37 22.65 7.96
C GLY A 1145 5.71 22.33 7.30
N ARG A 1146 6.77 22.99 7.76
CA ARG A 1146 8.16 22.65 7.42
C ARG A 1146 8.60 21.41 8.20
N LEU A 1147 9.21 20.49 7.47
CA LEU A 1147 9.86 19.32 8.05
C LEU A 1147 11.10 19.72 8.86
N ASP A 1148 11.54 18.79 9.70
CA ASP A 1148 12.82 18.88 10.39
C ASP A 1148 13.87 18.15 9.57
N ALA A 1149 15.10 18.66 9.51
CA ALA A 1149 16.19 18.02 8.76
C ALA A 1149 16.70 16.79 9.52
N ASP A 1150 16.85 16.94 10.83
CA ASP A 1150 17.38 15.93 11.76
C ASP A 1150 16.26 15.08 12.36
N GLY A 1151 15.02 15.26 11.88
CA GLY A 1151 13.86 14.45 12.22
C GLY A 1151 13.40 13.59 11.04
N PRO A 1152 12.53 12.60 11.28
CA PRO A 1152 11.93 11.81 10.22
C PRO A 1152 10.85 12.61 9.48
N PHE A 1153 10.58 12.20 8.23
CA PHE A 1153 9.39 12.58 7.49
C PHE A 1153 8.12 12.32 8.32
N LYS A 1154 7.06 13.10 8.07
CA LYS A 1154 5.70 12.71 8.47
C LYS A 1154 5.12 11.72 7.46
N THR A 1155 3.99 11.10 7.80
CA THR A 1155 3.33 10.09 6.97
C THR A 1155 3.25 10.51 5.51
N ALA A 1156 3.85 9.71 4.61
CA ALA A 1156 3.73 9.91 3.17
C ALA A 1156 2.25 9.96 2.75
N MET A 1157 1.82 11.07 2.14
CA MET A 1157 0.42 11.32 1.79
C MET A 1157 0.15 11.01 0.32
N THR A 1158 -1.06 10.54 0.01
CA THR A 1158 -1.55 10.33 -1.36
C THR A 1158 -1.72 11.64 -2.14
N THR A 1159 -2.05 12.72 -1.44
CA THR A 1159 -2.20 14.07 -2.00
C THR A 1159 -1.19 15.02 -1.35
N VAL A 1160 -0.11 15.33 -2.06
CA VAL A 1160 0.92 16.26 -1.59
C VAL A 1160 0.53 17.70 -1.98
N SER A 1161 0.06 18.45 -0.99
CA SER A 1161 -0.17 19.90 -1.09
C SER A 1161 0.13 20.58 0.25
N PRO A 1162 0.95 21.65 0.28
CA PRO A 1162 1.20 22.43 1.50
C PRO A 1162 -0.04 23.06 2.13
N SER A 1163 -1.14 23.22 1.39
CA SER A 1163 -2.39 23.78 1.90
C SER A 1163 -3.33 22.75 2.58
N SER A 1164 -3.04 21.45 2.46
CA SER A 1164 -3.84 20.36 3.05
C SER A 1164 -3.85 20.42 4.58
N HIS A 1165 -4.93 19.95 5.21
CA HIS A 1165 -5.06 19.95 6.67
C HIS A 1165 -3.99 19.06 7.34
N GLY A 1166 -3.27 19.58 8.34
CA GLY A 1166 -2.21 18.84 9.03
C GLY A 1166 -0.96 18.53 8.18
N SER A 1167 -0.81 19.16 7.01
CA SER A 1167 0.33 18.94 6.11
C SER A 1167 1.65 19.46 6.69
N GLN A 1168 2.59 18.53 6.92
CA GLN A 1168 4.00 18.84 7.14
C GLN A 1168 4.79 18.33 5.94
N LEU A 1169 4.74 19.08 4.84
CA LEU A 1169 5.20 18.67 3.50
C LEU A 1169 6.16 19.69 2.86
N VAL A 1170 6.53 20.76 3.57
CA VAL A 1170 7.50 21.76 3.10
C VAL A 1170 8.91 21.26 3.43
N HIS A 1171 9.80 21.26 2.44
CA HIS A 1171 11.19 20.77 2.54
C HIS A 1171 11.94 21.48 3.70
N PRO A 1172 12.85 20.83 4.46
CA PRO A 1172 13.48 21.50 5.60
C PRO A 1172 14.36 22.71 5.20
N THR A 1173 15.10 22.62 4.08
CA THR A 1173 16.12 23.62 3.68
C THR A 1173 15.85 24.32 2.34
N GLU A 1174 14.74 24.01 1.68
CA GLU A 1174 14.39 24.53 0.35
C GLU A 1174 13.00 25.21 0.36
N LYS A 1175 12.76 26.12 -0.58
CA LYS A 1175 11.51 26.89 -0.70
C LYS A 1175 10.52 26.14 -1.61
N ARG A 1176 10.13 24.93 -1.22
CA ARG A 1176 9.22 24.06 -1.98
C ARG A 1176 8.57 22.98 -1.11
N ALA A 1177 7.58 22.29 -1.65
CA ALA A 1177 7.13 20.99 -1.13
C ALA A 1177 8.15 19.87 -1.39
N ILE A 1178 7.97 18.74 -0.70
CA ILE A 1178 8.72 17.51 -0.98
C ILE A 1178 8.39 16.95 -2.36
N SER A 1179 9.39 16.36 -3.04
CA SER A 1179 9.29 15.80 -4.39
C SER A 1179 8.74 14.36 -4.40
N VAL A 1180 8.40 13.84 -5.59
CA VAL A 1180 7.98 12.43 -5.76
C VAL A 1180 9.09 11.48 -5.28
N LEU A 1181 10.35 11.70 -5.67
CA LEU A 1181 11.48 10.90 -5.20
C LEU A 1181 11.71 10.96 -3.67
N GLU A 1182 11.62 12.14 -3.06
CA GLU A 1182 11.73 12.27 -1.59
C GLU A 1182 10.60 11.49 -0.88
N CYS A 1183 9.39 11.50 -1.44
CA CYS A 1183 8.28 10.69 -0.95
C CYS A 1183 8.51 9.18 -1.15
N LYS A 1184 9.08 8.75 -2.30
CA LYS A 1184 9.52 7.35 -2.52
C LYS A 1184 10.51 6.92 -1.44
N ARG A 1185 11.53 7.75 -1.17
CA ARG A 1185 12.55 7.47 -0.16
C ARG A 1185 11.99 7.50 1.25
N ALA A 1186 10.98 8.32 1.57
CA ALA A 1186 10.27 8.24 2.85
C ALA A 1186 9.60 6.86 3.09
N GLN A 1187 9.09 6.23 2.03
CA GLN A 1187 8.53 4.86 2.02
C GLN A 1187 9.58 3.74 1.90
N GLY A 1188 10.85 4.08 1.64
CA GLY A 1188 11.92 3.11 1.43
C GLY A 1188 11.89 2.38 0.09
N PHE A 1189 11.18 2.91 -0.91
CA PHE A 1189 11.29 2.42 -2.29
C PHE A 1189 12.66 2.78 -2.87
N PRO A 1190 13.36 1.83 -3.54
CA PRO A 1190 14.63 2.15 -4.17
C PRO A 1190 14.44 3.17 -5.30
N ASP A 1191 15.49 3.95 -5.59
CA ASP A 1191 15.47 5.01 -6.60
C ASP A 1191 15.12 4.43 -7.99
N HIS A 1192 15.53 3.18 -8.28
CA HIS A 1192 15.24 2.47 -9.52
C HIS A 1192 13.78 2.04 -9.69
N PHE A 1193 12.99 1.96 -8.61
CA PHE A 1193 11.58 1.57 -8.65
C PHE A 1193 10.79 2.49 -9.59
N LYS A 1194 10.05 1.90 -10.53
CA LYS A 1194 9.32 2.65 -11.55
C LYS A 1194 7.89 2.95 -11.12
N LEU A 1195 7.36 4.06 -11.62
CA LEU A 1195 5.98 4.48 -11.43
C LEU A 1195 5.34 4.73 -12.79
N TRP A 1196 4.12 4.25 -12.97
CA TRP A 1196 3.33 4.42 -14.18
C TRP A 1196 2.08 5.27 -13.92
N SER A 1197 1.51 5.82 -15.00
CA SER A 1197 0.28 6.62 -14.99
C SER A 1197 -0.36 6.62 -16.38
N ASP A 1198 -1.69 6.53 -16.43
CA ASP A 1198 -2.52 6.73 -17.63
C ASP A 1198 -2.89 8.21 -17.88
N ALA A 1199 -2.68 9.09 -16.89
CA ALA A 1199 -3.13 10.47 -16.96
C ALA A 1199 -2.41 11.24 -18.08
N ALA A 1200 -3.19 11.88 -18.96
CA ALA A 1200 -2.68 12.64 -20.09
C ALA A 1200 -1.78 13.83 -19.68
N SER A 1201 -2.20 14.59 -18.65
CA SER A 1201 -1.47 15.76 -18.16
C SER A 1201 -0.41 15.41 -17.12
N ASP A 1202 0.74 16.10 -17.14
CA ASP A 1202 1.82 15.85 -16.18
C ASP A 1202 1.42 16.15 -14.73
N GLY A 1203 0.53 17.12 -14.51
CA GLY A 1203 -0.09 17.34 -13.20
C GLY A 1203 -0.91 16.14 -12.72
N GLY A 1204 -1.61 15.44 -13.63
CA GLY A 1204 -2.30 14.19 -13.35
C GLY A 1204 -1.32 13.05 -13.02
N LYS A 1205 -0.27 12.88 -13.83
CA LYS A 1205 0.77 11.84 -13.62
C LYS A 1205 1.41 11.95 -12.25
N LEU A 1206 1.81 13.16 -11.85
CA LEU A 1206 2.42 13.40 -10.54
C LEU A 1206 1.46 13.09 -9.38
N ARG A 1207 0.16 13.43 -9.50
CA ARG A 1207 -0.85 13.07 -8.50
C ARG A 1207 -0.99 11.56 -8.36
N GLN A 1208 -0.98 10.81 -9.47
CA GLN A 1208 -1.01 9.34 -9.42
C GLN A 1208 0.27 8.77 -8.79
N TYR A 1209 1.45 9.29 -9.12
CA TYR A 1209 2.70 8.87 -8.47
C TYR A 1209 2.67 9.06 -6.95
N TYR A 1210 2.20 10.22 -6.46
CA TYR A 1210 2.00 10.41 -5.02
C TYR A 1210 0.93 9.50 -4.42
N LYS A 1211 -0.16 9.18 -5.14
CA LYS A 1211 -1.17 8.20 -4.72
C LYS A 1211 -0.57 6.79 -4.57
N HIS A 1212 0.21 6.34 -5.55
CA HIS A 1212 0.89 5.03 -5.55
C HIS A 1212 1.84 4.91 -4.34
N ILE A 1213 2.73 5.89 -4.17
CA ILE A 1213 3.66 5.95 -3.04
C ILE A 1213 2.89 6.07 -1.71
N GLY A 1214 1.89 6.95 -1.63
CA GLY A 1214 1.16 7.27 -0.41
C GLY A 1214 0.28 6.14 0.12
N ASN A 1215 -0.25 5.28 -0.76
CA ASN A 1215 -1.01 4.09 -0.38
C ASN A 1215 -0.12 2.94 0.11
N ALA A 1216 1.05 2.75 -0.49
CA ALA A 1216 1.93 1.60 -0.25
C ALA A 1216 2.27 1.33 1.23
N VAL A 1217 2.47 0.06 1.56
CA VAL A 1217 3.16 -0.36 2.80
C VAL A 1217 4.63 0.07 2.72
N PRO A 1218 5.23 0.63 3.79
CA PRO A 1218 6.65 0.98 3.80
C PRO A 1218 7.53 -0.27 3.60
N VAL A 1219 8.43 -0.23 2.62
CA VAL A 1219 9.20 -1.41 2.17
C VAL A 1219 10.06 -2.04 3.29
N PRO A 1220 10.80 -1.27 4.13
CA PRO A 1220 11.54 -1.85 5.25
C PRO A 1220 10.67 -2.52 6.32
N LEU A 1221 9.48 -1.95 6.62
CA LEU A 1221 8.51 -2.56 7.54
C LEU A 1221 7.95 -3.87 6.97
N ALA A 1222 7.60 -3.89 5.69
CA ALA A 1222 7.15 -5.11 5.00
C ALA A 1222 8.24 -6.20 4.99
N ALA A 1223 9.52 -5.84 4.83
CA ALA A 1223 10.64 -6.77 4.93
C ALA A 1223 10.82 -7.33 6.36
N ALA A 1224 10.65 -6.51 7.40
CA ALA A 1224 10.69 -6.96 8.79
C ALA A 1224 9.55 -7.95 9.13
N VAL A 1225 8.33 -7.68 8.65
CA VAL A 1225 7.20 -8.62 8.75
C VAL A 1225 7.51 -9.91 8.00
N SER A 1226 8.06 -9.83 6.78
CA SER A 1226 8.45 -11.00 5.99
C SER A 1226 9.46 -11.91 6.72
N ARG A 1227 10.49 -11.34 7.36
CA ARG A 1227 11.46 -12.12 8.20
C ARG A 1227 10.79 -12.81 9.40
N SER A 1228 9.69 -12.28 9.94
CA SER A 1228 8.90 -12.98 10.97
C SER A 1228 8.12 -14.16 10.42
N PHE A 1229 7.54 -14.03 9.22
CA PHE A 1229 6.85 -15.13 8.55
C PHE A 1229 7.83 -16.22 8.11
N GLU A 1230 9.03 -15.86 7.61
CA GLU A 1230 10.11 -16.80 7.27
C GLU A 1230 10.50 -17.68 8.46
N ARG A 1231 10.74 -17.07 9.63
CA ARG A 1231 11.10 -17.79 10.86
C ARG A 1231 9.99 -18.74 11.35
N ALA A 1232 8.73 -18.37 11.15
CA ALA A 1232 7.60 -19.25 11.45
C ALA A 1232 7.49 -20.40 10.44
N TYR A 1233 7.61 -20.09 9.15
CA TYR A 1233 7.54 -21.04 8.05
C TYR A 1233 8.60 -22.15 8.19
N LEU A 1234 9.86 -21.79 8.41
CA LEU A 1234 10.95 -22.76 8.59
C LEU A 1234 10.72 -23.67 9.81
N LYS A 1235 10.27 -23.11 10.94
CA LYS A 1235 9.88 -23.92 12.12
C LYS A 1235 8.72 -24.87 11.83
N THR A 1236 7.76 -24.48 10.98
CA THR A 1236 6.68 -25.38 10.53
C THR A 1236 7.20 -26.51 9.67
N MET A 1237 8.07 -26.22 8.69
CA MET A 1237 8.66 -27.26 7.84
C MET A 1237 9.50 -28.26 8.65
N SER A 1238 10.37 -27.76 9.55
CA SER A 1238 11.15 -28.62 10.44
C SER A 1238 10.28 -29.56 11.29
N ARG A 1239 9.15 -29.07 11.85
CA ARG A 1239 8.20 -29.93 12.58
C ARG A 1239 7.58 -31.03 11.73
N ARG A 1240 7.28 -30.76 10.45
CA ARG A 1240 6.73 -31.75 9.52
C ARG A 1240 7.78 -32.80 9.15
N ASP A 1241 8.99 -32.37 8.79
CA ASP A 1241 10.12 -33.26 8.49
C ASP A 1241 10.39 -34.22 9.66
N HIS A 1242 10.33 -33.75 10.92
CA HIS A 1242 10.47 -34.60 12.10
C HIS A 1242 9.33 -35.62 12.25
N ALA A 1243 8.07 -35.21 12.11
CA ALA A 1243 6.92 -36.10 12.21
C ALA A 1243 6.92 -37.20 11.12
N GLU A 1244 7.32 -36.88 9.89
CA GLU A 1244 7.45 -37.87 8.82
C GLU A 1244 8.54 -38.92 9.10
N ILE A 1245 9.66 -38.52 9.72
CA ILE A 1245 10.74 -39.44 10.13
C ILE A 1245 10.27 -40.37 11.25
N GLU A 1246 9.54 -39.86 12.25
CA GLU A 1246 9.00 -40.67 13.35
C GLU A 1246 7.99 -41.72 12.85
N VAL A 1247 7.03 -41.31 12.00
CA VAL A 1247 6.07 -42.25 11.37
C VAL A 1247 6.78 -43.26 10.45
N GLY A 1248 7.86 -42.85 9.77
CA GLY A 1248 8.71 -43.75 8.99
C GLY A 1248 9.38 -44.82 9.87
N HIS A 1249 9.96 -44.41 10.99
CA HIS A 1249 10.60 -45.33 11.94
C HIS A 1249 9.60 -46.21 12.71
N GLU A 1250 8.36 -45.78 12.95
CA GLU A 1250 7.32 -46.66 13.51
C GLU A 1250 6.86 -47.71 12.50
N ARG A 1251 6.78 -47.36 11.21
CA ARG A 1251 6.52 -48.33 10.13
C ARG A 1251 7.66 -49.33 9.96
N GLU A 1252 8.93 -48.90 10.05
CA GLU A 1252 10.08 -49.82 10.01
C GLU A 1252 10.22 -50.69 11.26
N LYS A 1253 9.72 -50.23 12.42
CA LYS A 1253 9.65 -51.03 13.66
C LYS A 1253 8.43 -51.95 13.76
N SER A 1254 7.51 -51.88 12.80
CA SER A 1254 6.31 -52.72 12.75
C SER A 1254 6.24 -53.61 11.49
N PRO A 1255 7.26 -54.46 11.21
CA PRO A 1255 7.03 -55.60 10.34
C PRO A 1255 6.18 -56.63 11.12
N GLU A 1256 4.98 -56.89 10.61
CA GLU A 1256 3.98 -57.85 11.14
C GLU A 1256 3.13 -57.38 12.34
N LEU A 1257 1.97 -56.79 12.02
CA LEU A 1257 0.70 -57.01 12.72
C LEU A 1257 -0.49 -56.85 11.75
#